data_AF-A0A1H7Z9R8-F1
#
_entry.id   AF-A0A1H7Z9R8-F1
#
_cell.length_a   1.000
_cell.length_b   1.000
_cell.length_c   1.000
_cell.angle_alpha   90.00
_cell.angle_beta   90.00
_cell.angle_gamma   90.00
#
_symmetry.space_group_name_H-M   'P 1'
#
loop_
_entity.id
_entity.type
_entity.pdbx_description
1 polymer ?
#
loop_
_entity_poly.entity_id
_entity_poly.type
_entity_poly.pdbx_seq_one_letter_code
_entity_poly.pdbx_strand_id
1 'polypeptide(L)'
;MSRGLKFIVKSGQQFDRLLSNLEISKQAKNNLNKLIYNIFGINITDKTIEIIKAVSNQLGKSSELSVEVYENQDKKEKVIDYGNANQSKQIEQVINLCIIAGLPTEQFIMAEELFKKKTTENREEWKLTFKGDVLGGAFAQYVGIMAESELHNYQVITKNSMGIKNFIEFKGNEFLGYEYGLLYFLRDLFNEDNNMEFIRIDLEREGVIKNGNIGQEFRSSNGDRIDAERIKEVLIRLFTTRLKEFNSSVAKVDCKEVLNQAIKMGEVIEESFNPYIIERKMRFIDSYQRYKARTQEAKGNIINYITADNIPARLLGHVGSTYVVDENLWRLDKGKVSNLSERISKLEKKEVVDLTKPKLDLFEPFILTKEGGSFESAVNRLRNIPQVGNLTNNVSRDYLRSLIKDIILDFKTKDEGFLKELFRLSRLGREGEIMVIIKDRLRHSMYLQKKLDTKDSNGIFKSRYLRENQDLLTEEDRIYQLAKPILKQLNYRMGYSELTKLWDWKITGSGQLLILGNKLESNEEVKGYHASDSKRKFTNEEVKLKIELEEPSQNKIYGTHKTRSNYKEEYDTEYRLEEENTYQFKNTQGIGATILSKYTNPERKIKIDKKEISGVYNEVDEIEGKVKVSGEEYYGSNIIYKPDRYELIYLYGPEKKDKLIIDGFKNGDYGIELKPKVKEAKDTKEPMTYTPHRVKIDPFEFKILDKLEINKSIYDHTRVKIAGMISDEDLQEYERYLDKEDPKLVITYDNQDNKILFKGIIENYRLDYKPQEYYLELEAVSYSVLLERKWKNRIYQNFGTTYGEVFDKLMDDNPLFHITFADDSLEETSLVSKDYPLVLQYKENEWDFLKRIASYLNQLVIVDDTKDDEEKITILLGFHTGKVKDLNNIAGVQRMKSIKERDHIYPFYQTHYHAHFRSDEIFDIGKKVNYRLDNETKETVELIIIKNRIYMEDSILRSDLSLVKEEEIDVMKRRRKRLIKGKSFRAEVKKVNQDYTVQVEFLDIEDDYNPVKAFRFPIDKFYTDAYFAPEVGDVVDIYFKSKNEKYATSKSSSTDNGKKIDHDPADKLIKTPGGFQLLLNNQEILLAGKDKKASLHLMEEELNLGVMNGGGLEMTKDRVRIGNQKGQGIIDDEKTELSFGKRQLKISKGGISLS
;
A
#
# COMPACT_ATOMS: atom_id res chain seq x y z
N MET A 1 33.76 9.23 -2.87
CA MET A 1 33.99 8.25 -1.77
C MET A 1 32.66 7.72 -1.21
N SER A 2 32.62 6.46 -0.72
CA SER A 2 31.47 5.92 0.03
C SER A 2 31.15 6.73 1.30
N ARG A 3 29.90 7.22 1.40
CA ARG A 3 29.40 7.87 2.63
C ARG A 3 29.28 6.89 3.80
N GLY A 4 29.10 5.59 3.53
CA GLY A 4 28.91 4.55 4.56
C GLY A 4 30.14 4.35 5.44
N LEU A 5 31.32 4.13 4.86
CA LEU A 5 32.54 3.91 5.64
C LEU A 5 32.93 5.16 6.44
N LYS A 6 32.96 6.34 5.81
CA LYS A 6 33.28 7.60 6.51
C LYS A 6 32.32 7.88 7.67
N PHE A 7 31.02 7.60 7.52
CA PHE A 7 30.05 7.72 8.61
C PHE A 7 30.32 6.76 9.78
N ILE A 8 30.64 5.50 9.48
CA ILE A 8 30.89 4.45 10.50
C ILE A 8 32.20 4.69 11.23
N VAL A 9 33.27 5.06 10.51
CA VAL A 9 34.56 5.41 11.11
C VAL A 9 34.43 6.66 11.98
N LYS A 10 33.73 7.70 11.51
CA LYS A 10 33.39 8.86 12.36
C LYS A 10 32.58 8.48 13.60
N SER A 11 31.61 7.57 13.49
CA SER A 11 30.87 7.05 14.64
C SER A 11 31.82 6.37 15.64
N GLY A 12 32.71 5.49 15.16
CA GLY A 12 33.71 4.80 15.98
C GLY A 12 34.68 5.73 16.71
N GLN A 13 35.10 6.82 16.05
CA GLN A 13 35.99 7.84 16.62
C GLN A 13 35.25 8.84 17.54
N GLN A 14 33.97 9.14 17.27
CA GLN A 14 33.16 10.00 18.15
C GLN A 14 32.90 9.36 19.52
N PHE A 15 32.80 8.03 19.60
CA PHE A 15 32.70 7.34 20.89
C PHE A 15 33.91 7.61 21.81
N ASP A 16 35.12 7.83 21.28
CA ASP A 16 36.31 8.16 22.09
C ASP A 16 36.29 9.61 22.63
N ARG A 17 35.58 10.54 21.99
CA ARG A 17 35.47 11.93 22.47
C ARG A 17 34.35 12.14 23.50
N LEU A 18 33.41 11.21 23.63
CA LEU A 18 32.17 11.42 24.39
C LEU A 18 31.99 10.51 25.61
N LEU A 19 32.59 9.31 25.67
CA LEU A 19 32.26 8.32 26.71
C LEU A 19 33.47 7.55 27.26
N SER A 20 34.06 8.08 28.33
CA SER A 20 34.89 7.29 29.27
C SER A 20 34.06 6.34 30.16
N ASN A 21 32.76 6.61 30.34
CA ASN A 21 31.97 6.14 31.49
C ASN A 21 30.79 5.19 31.17
N LEU A 22 30.65 4.62 29.95
CA LEU A 22 29.55 3.68 29.63
C LEU A 22 30.01 2.41 28.92
N GLU A 23 29.71 1.24 29.50
CA GLU A 23 30.10 -0.07 28.98
C GLU A 23 29.42 -0.43 27.65
N ILE A 24 28.16 -0.02 27.46
CA ILE A 24 27.39 -0.28 26.23
C ILE A 24 28.07 0.37 25.00
N SER A 25 28.61 1.58 25.17
CA SER A 25 29.44 2.27 24.15
C SER A 25 30.73 1.47 23.87
N LYS A 26 31.42 1.03 24.92
CA LYS A 26 32.65 0.24 24.83
C LYS A 26 32.42 -1.11 24.12
N GLN A 27 31.28 -1.77 24.33
CA GLN A 27 30.91 -2.99 23.62
C GLN A 27 30.62 -2.72 22.13
N ALA A 28 29.85 -1.67 21.82
CA ALA A 28 29.58 -1.26 20.43
C ALA A 28 30.87 -0.94 19.65
N LYS A 29 31.79 -0.19 20.27
CA LYS A 29 33.11 0.13 19.70
C LYS A 29 33.94 -1.13 19.46
N ASN A 30 34.01 -2.05 20.44
CA ASN A 30 34.75 -3.31 20.30
C ASN A 30 34.19 -4.20 19.17
N ASN A 31 32.87 -4.28 19.03
CA ASN A 31 32.23 -4.98 17.92
C ASN A 31 32.57 -4.34 16.57
N LEU A 32 32.53 -3.01 16.48
CA LEU A 32 32.84 -2.28 15.24
C LEU A 32 34.32 -2.40 14.84
N ASN A 33 35.26 -2.22 15.77
CA ASN A 33 36.68 -2.41 15.50
C ASN A 33 36.96 -3.85 15.08
N LYS A 34 36.34 -4.85 15.72
CA LYS A 34 36.47 -6.27 15.32
C LYS A 34 35.92 -6.53 13.91
N LEU A 35 34.85 -5.86 13.51
CA LEU A 35 34.26 -5.96 12.17
C LEU A 35 35.21 -5.38 11.10
N ILE A 36 35.70 -4.15 11.31
CA ILE A 36 36.60 -3.47 10.37
C ILE A 36 37.97 -4.18 10.31
N TYR A 37 38.48 -4.66 11.44
CA TYR A 37 39.68 -5.50 11.49
C TYR A 37 39.50 -6.83 10.73
N ASN A 38 38.32 -7.46 10.80
CA ASN A 38 38.05 -8.68 10.04
C ASN A 38 38.05 -8.45 8.52
N ILE A 39 37.49 -7.33 8.04
CA ILE A 39 37.32 -7.04 6.61
C ILE A 39 38.58 -6.44 5.97
N PHE A 40 39.27 -5.54 6.68
CA PHE A 40 40.36 -4.71 6.14
C PHE A 40 41.71 -4.87 6.87
N GLY A 41 41.78 -5.67 7.95
CA GLY A 41 43.00 -5.83 8.76
C GLY A 41 43.34 -4.64 9.66
N ILE A 42 42.56 -3.55 9.59
CA ILE A 42 42.81 -2.29 10.31
C ILE A 42 42.11 -2.28 11.67
N ASN A 43 42.81 -1.79 12.70
CA ASN A 43 42.19 -1.33 13.94
C ASN A 43 42.09 0.22 13.94
N ILE A 44 40.93 0.77 14.29
CA ILE A 44 40.59 2.20 14.12
C ILE A 44 41.32 3.12 15.12
N THR A 45 41.92 2.54 16.17
CA THR A 45 42.66 3.27 17.22
C THR A 45 44.16 3.40 16.97
N ASP A 46 44.69 2.69 15.97
CA ASP A 46 46.13 2.63 15.70
C ASP A 46 46.52 3.82 14.81
N LYS A 47 47.75 4.34 14.92
CA LYS A 47 48.11 5.51 14.10
C LYS A 47 48.20 5.12 12.62
N THR A 48 47.81 6.02 11.73
CA THR A 48 47.83 5.78 10.28
C THR A 48 49.20 5.32 9.76
N ILE A 49 50.31 5.85 10.31
CA ILE A 49 51.68 5.41 9.96
C ILE A 49 51.98 3.97 10.45
N GLU A 50 51.43 3.55 11.58
CA GLU A 50 51.61 2.20 12.15
C GLU A 50 50.79 1.17 11.35
N ILE A 51 49.55 1.53 10.98
CA ILE A 51 48.69 0.76 10.07
C ILE A 51 49.37 0.54 8.71
N ILE A 52 49.92 1.61 8.11
CA ILE A 52 50.61 1.50 6.82
C ILE A 52 51.84 0.58 6.92
N LYS A 53 52.71 0.73 7.94
CA LYS A 53 53.86 -0.16 8.14
C LYS A 53 53.47 -1.65 8.27
N ALA A 54 52.31 -1.96 8.83
CA ALA A 54 51.79 -3.33 8.88
C ALA A 54 51.32 -3.84 7.51
N VAL A 55 50.76 -2.97 6.68
CA VAL A 55 50.24 -3.26 5.33
C VAL A 55 51.34 -3.33 4.27
N SER A 56 52.35 -2.46 4.31
CA SER A 56 53.41 -2.36 3.27
C SER A 56 54.16 -3.68 3.07
N ASN A 57 54.33 -4.46 4.14
CA ASN A 57 54.91 -5.81 4.09
C ASN A 57 54.08 -6.85 3.30
N GLN A 58 52.88 -6.51 2.81
CA GLN A 58 52.02 -7.38 1.99
C GLN A 58 51.66 -6.75 0.62
N LEU A 59 51.97 -5.47 0.40
CA LEU A 59 51.82 -4.83 -0.91
C LEU A 59 52.82 -5.45 -1.90
N GLY A 60 52.43 -5.59 -3.17
CA GLY A 60 53.27 -6.16 -4.24
C GLY A 60 53.59 -7.66 -4.11
N LYS A 61 53.08 -8.37 -3.09
CA LYS A 61 53.20 -9.84 -3.04
C LYS A 61 52.24 -10.48 -4.04
N SER A 62 52.80 -11.25 -4.97
CA SER A 62 52.02 -12.08 -5.88
C SER A 62 51.29 -13.17 -5.10
N SER A 63 50.04 -13.42 -5.49
CA SER A 63 49.17 -14.41 -4.90
C SER A 63 48.32 -15.01 -5.99
N GLU A 64 48.31 -16.33 -6.13
CA GLU A 64 47.54 -17.00 -7.17
C GLU A 64 46.03 -16.71 -7.02
N LEU A 65 45.33 -16.71 -8.16
CA LEU A 65 43.88 -16.57 -8.25
C LEU A 65 43.28 -17.92 -8.64
N SER A 66 42.22 -18.35 -7.95
CA SER A 66 41.40 -19.42 -8.50
C SER A 66 40.62 -18.87 -9.67
N VAL A 67 40.76 -19.51 -10.83
CA VAL A 67 39.90 -19.25 -11.99
C VAL A 67 39.48 -20.60 -12.55
N GLU A 68 38.35 -21.10 -12.09
CA GLU A 68 37.73 -22.31 -12.62
C GLU A 68 36.97 -21.96 -13.90
N VAL A 69 36.95 -22.88 -14.88
CA VAL A 69 36.24 -22.66 -16.15
C VAL A 69 35.43 -23.90 -16.50
N TYR A 70 34.16 -23.67 -16.83
CA TYR A 70 33.19 -24.71 -17.16
C TYR A 70 32.54 -24.39 -18.51
N GLU A 71 32.30 -25.41 -19.33
CA GLU A 71 31.67 -25.27 -20.64
C GLU A 71 30.38 -26.08 -20.70
N ASN A 72 29.31 -25.46 -21.19
CA ASN A 72 28.03 -26.09 -21.41
C ASN A 72 27.70 -26.04 -22.91
N GLN A 73 27.94 -27.17 -23.60
CA GLN A 73 27.79 -27.29 -25.05
C GLN A 73 26.33 -27.07 -25.49
N ASP A 74 25.36 -27.64 -24.77
CA ASP A 74 23.92 -27.52 -25.07
C ASP A 74 23.41 -26.07 -25.14
N LYS A 75 24.01 -25.18 -24.34
CA LYS A 75 23.62 -23.75 -24.25
C LYS A 75 24.57 -22.81 -24.97
N LYS A 76 25.69 -23.32 -25.53
CA LYS A 76 26.87 -22.52 -25.92
C LYS A 76 27.25 -21.49 -24.84
N GLU A 77 27.35 -21.93 -23.58
CA GLU A 77 27.72 -21.07 -22.44
C GLU A 77 29.05 -21.49 -21.82
N LYS A 78 30.00 -20.55 -21.68
CA LYS A 78 31.30 -20.74 -21.04
C LYS A 78 31.38 -19.89 -19.79
N VAL A 79 31.47 -20.54 -18.63
CA VAL A 79 31.48 -19.91 -17.31
C VAL A 79 32.92 -19.77 -16.83
N ILE A 80 33.28 -18.59 -16.34
CA ILE A 80 34.59 -18.30 -15.74
C ILE A 80 34.33 -17.86 -14.30
N ASP A 81 34.68 -18.70 -13.32
CA ASP A 81 34.41 -18.46 -11.89
C ASP A 81 35.69 -18.06 -11.15
N TYR A 82 35.71 -16.84 -10.62
CA TYR A 82 36.81 -16.26 -9.86
C TYR A 82 36.66 -16.67 -8.39
N GLY A 83 37.36 -17.75 -8.00
CA GLY A 83 37.33 -18.31 -6.66
C GLY A 83 38.39 -17.71 -5.72
N ASN A 84 38.07 -17.68 -4.43
CA ASN A 84 38.97 -17.19 -3.37
C ASN A 84 40.01 -18.25 -2.95
N ALA A 85 40.89 -18.68 -3.85
CA ALA A 85 41.95 -19.66 -3.53
C ALA A 85 43.12 -19.01 -2.77
N ASN A 86 43.60 -19.73 -1.74
CA ASN A 86 44.93 -19.73 -1.11
C ASN A 86 45.60 -18.39 -0.74
N GLN A 87 44.95 -17.25 -0.94
CA GLN A 87 45.36 -15.97 -0.38
C GLN A 87 45.29 -16.05 1.14
N SER A 88 46.36 -15.62 1.82
CA SER A 88 46.29 -15.44 3.26
C SER A 88 45.24 -14.37 3.58
N LYS A 89 44.53 -14.50 4.70
CA LYS A 89 43.54 -13.50 5.14
C LYS A 89 44.13 -12.08 5.18
N GLN A 90 45.44 -11.95 5.44
CA GLN A 90 46.16 -10.69 5.42
C GLN A 90 46.24 -10.08 4.00
N ILE A 91 46.49 -10.89 2.97
CA ILE A 91 46.49 -10.46 1.57
C ILE A 91 45.07 -10.07 1.13
N GLU A 92 44.06 -10.89 1.45
CA GLU A 92 42.64 -10.57 1.19
C GLU A 92 42.25 -9.22 1.81
N GLN A 93 42.60 -8.99 3.08
CA GLN A 93 42.37 -7.74 3.81
C GLN A 93 43.05 -6.53 3.18
N VAL A 94 44.26 -6.69 2.63
CA VAL A 94 44.99 -5.63 1.94
C VAL A 94 44.42 -5.33 0.56
N ILE A 95 43.97 -6.34 -0.20
CA ILE A 95 43.26 -6.11 -1.46
C ILE A 95 41.90 -5.42 -1.19
N ASN A 96 41.18 -5.84 -0.15
CA ASN A 96 39.95 -5.19 0.32
C ASN A 96 40.18 -3.71 0.69
N LEU A 97 41.31 -3.40 1.34
CA LEU A 97 41.72 -2.03 1.67
C LEU A 97 42.03 -1.20 0.40
N CYS A 98 42.76 -1.77 -0.55
CA CYS A 98 43.03 -1.13 -1.84
C CYS A 98 41.74 -0.87 -2.65
N ILE A 99 40.78 -1.80 -2.66
CA ILE A 99 39.45 -1.61 -3.29
C ILE A 99 38.69 -0.42 -2.68
N ILE A 100 38.71 -0.25 -1.35
CA ILE A 100 37.98 0.86 -0.72
C ILE A 100 38.69 2.21 -0.88
N ALA A 101 40.03 2.22 -0.94
CA ALA A 101 40.82 3.37 -1.36
C ALA A 101 40.59 3.75 -2.83
N GLY A 102 40.30 2.76 -3.69
CA GLY A 102 40.12 2.93 -5.14
C GLY A 102 41.38 2.65 -5.96
N LEU A 103 42.30 1.85 -5.40
CA LEU A 103 43.59 1.44 -5.95
C LEU A 103 43.48 0.01 -6.53
N PRO A 104 43.38 -0.21 -7.85
CA PRO A 104 43.34 -1.56 -8.42
C PRO A 104 44.71 -2.24 -8.32
N THR A 105 44.81 -3.33 -7.54
CA THR A 105 46.02 -4.14 -7.36
C THR A 105 46.33 -5.03 -8.58
N GLU A 106 47.50 -5.67 -8.59
CA GLU A 106 47.93 -6.56 -9.69
C GLU A 106 47.01 -7.76 -9.92
N GLN A 107 46.35 -8.26 -8.88
CA GLN A 107 45.34 -9.33 -9.00
C GLN A 107 44.22 -8.96 -10.00
N PHE A 108 43.89 -7.67 -10.17
CA PHE A 108 42.91 -7.24 -11.17
C PHE A 108 43.42 -7.37 -12.62
N ILE A 109 44.73 -7.19 -12.87
CA ILE A 109 45.33 -7.52 -14.18
C ILE A 109 45.43 -9.03 -14.36
N MET A 110 45.87 -9.77 -13.33
CA MET A 110 45.93 -11.24 -13.42
C MET A 110 44.56 -11.86 -13.75
N ALA A 111 43.47 -11.29 -13.23
CA ALA A 111 42.11 -11.67 -13.60
C ALA A 111 41.76 -11.35 -15.06
N GLU A 112 42.17 -10.18 -15.58
CA GLU A 112 42.01 -9.76 -16.99
C GLU A 112 42.78 -10.70 -17.94
N GLU A 113 44.04 -11.00 -17.62
CA GLU A 113 44.92 -11.87 -18.41
C GLU A 113 44.47 -13.34 -18.39
N LEU A 114 44.02 -13.86 -17.24
CA LEU A 114 43.49 -15.21 -17.13
C LEU A 114 42.18 -15.39 -17.91
N PHE A 115 41.35 -14.34 -18.01
CA PHE A 115 40.22 -14.31 -18.95
C PHE A 115 40.73 -14.37 -20.40
N LYS A 116 41.59 -13.41 -20.80
CA LYS A 116 42.08 -13.29 -22.19
C LYS A 116 42.76 -14.57 -22.69
N LYS A 117 43.53 -15.25 -21.84
CA LYS A 117 44.19 -16.54 -22.13
C LYS A 117 43.23 -17.73 -22.26
N LYS A 118 42.05 -17.69 -21.62
CA LYS A 118 41.07 -18.79 -21.64
C LYS A 118 39.94 -18.60 -22.67
N THR A 119 39.98 -17.52 -23.46
CA THR A 119 38.95 -17.14 -24.46
C THR A 119 39.54 -16.80 -25.85
N THR A 120 40.60 -17.50 -26.25
CA THR A 120 41.25 -17.36 -27.57
C THR A 120 40.60 -18.17 -28.70
N GLU A 121 39.55 -18.95 -28.42
CA GLU A 121 38.88 -19.82 -29.38
C GLU A 121 37.37 -19.49 -29.44
N ASN A 122 36.83 -19.31 -30.66
CA ASN A 122 35.41 -19.08 -30.99
C ASN A 122 34.64 -18.06 -30.12
N ARG A 123 35.09 -16.79 -30.13
CA ARG A 123 34.53 -15.68 -29.32
C ARG A 123 33.08 -15.27 -29.62
N GLU A 124 32.54 -15.53 -30.81
CA GLU A 124 31.25 -14.95 -31.24
C GLU A 124 30.02 -15.85 -31.02
N GLU A 125 30.18 -17.18 -31.06
CA GLU A 125 29.05 -18.11 -30.92
C GLU A 125 28.63 -18.38 -29.46
N TRP A 126 29.50 -18.10 -28.48
CA TRP A 126 29.32 -18.54 -27.10
C TRP A 126 29.04 -17.37 -26.15
N LYS A 127 28.11 -17.57 -25.22
CA LYS A 127 27.86 -16.66 -24.10
C LYS A 127 28.95 -16.86 -23.04
N LEU A 128 29.64 -15.78 -22.68
CA LEU A 128 30.64 -15.80 -21.60
C LEU A 128 30.02 -15.29 -20.28
N THR A 129 30.02 -16.13 -19.25
CA THR A 129 29.42 -15.79 -17.95
C THR A 129 30.48 -15.75 -16.85
N PHE A 130 30.87 -14.55 -16.43
CA PHE A 130 31.80 -14.34 -15.33
C PHE A 130 31.09 -14.48 -13.97
N LYS A 131 31.70 -15.20 -13.03
CA LYS A 131 31.16 -15.44 -11.69
C LYS A 131 32.21 -15.22 -10.60
N GLY A 132 31.75 -15.02 -9.37
CA GLY A 132 32.62 -14.94 -8.20
C GLY A 132 31.90 -14.42 -6.97
N ASP A 133 32.36 -14.87 -5.80
CA ASP A 133 31.77 -14.58 -4.50
C ASP A 133 32.74 -13.73 -3.64
N VAL A 134 32.23 -12.70 -2.96
CA VAL A 134 33.00 -11.75 -2.12
C VAL A 134 34.13 -11.03 -2.90
N LEU A 135 35.40 -11.40 -2.71
CA LEU A 135 36.53 -10.79 -3.42
C LEU A 135 36.61 -11.29 -4.87
N GLY A 136 36.34 -12.57 -5.11
CA GLY A 136 36.08 -13.12 -6.44
C GLY A 136 35.02 -12.33 -7.22
N GLY A 137 33.97 -11.88 -6.52
CA GLY A 137 32.94 -11.01 -7.10
C GLY A 137 33.45 -9.62 -7.52
N ALA A 138 34.50 -9.09 -6.88
CA ALA A 138 35.15 -7.86 -7.31
C ALA A 138 35.97 -8.07 -8.59
N PHE A 139 36.69 -9.19 -8.70
CA PHE A 139 37.42 -9.56 -9.92
C PHE A 139 36.46 -9.81 -11.10
N ALA A 140 35.35 -10.53 -10.88
CA ALA A 140 34.32 -10.77 -11.90
C ALA A 140 33.64 -9.47 -12.39
N GLN A 141 33.33 -8.53 -11.50
CA GLN A 141 32.84 -7.19 -11.88
C GLN A 141 33.88 -6.42 -12.70
N TYR A 142 35.17 -6.50 -12.34
CA TYR A 142 36.24 -5.79 -13.04
C TYR A 142 36.43 -6.33 -14.46
N VAL A 143 36.62 -7.63 -14.61
CA VAL A 143 36.86 -8.28 -15.90
C VAL A 143 35.67 -8.11 -16.85
N GLY A 144 34.44 -8.24 -16.35
CA GLY A 144 33.25 -8.05 -17.18
C GLY A 144 33.11 -6.63 -17.75
N ILE A 145 33.47 -5.58 -16.99
CA ILE A 145 33.56 -4.22 -17.52
C ILE A 145 34.71 -4.09 -18.52
N MET A 146 35.90 -4.61 -18.20
CA MET A 146 37.06 -4.54 -19.10
C MET A 146 36.79 -5.25 -20.44
N ALA A 147 35.98 -6.31 -20.44
CA ALA A 147 35.60 -7.06 -21.63
C ALA A 147 34.52 -6.39 -22.50
N GLU A 148 33.89 -5.28 -22.08
CA GLU A 148 32.84 -4.60 -22.86
C GLU A 148 33.33 -4.12 -24.24
N SER A 149 34.62 -3.78 -24.36
CA SER A 149 35.25 -3.44 -25.65
C SER A 149 35.67 -4.64 -26.50
N GLU A 150 35.53 -5.87 -25.99
CA GLU A 150 35.95 -7.11 -26.66
C GLU A 150 34.81 -8.13 -26.87
N LEU A 151 33.67 -8.01 -26.16
CA LEU A 151 32.59 -9.01 -26.13
C LEU A 151 31.19 -8.41 -26.25
N HIS A 152 30.41 -8.90 -27.21
CA HIS A 152 28.99 -8.56 -27.33
C HIS A 152 28.06 -9.51 -26.55
N ASN A 153 28.43 -10.78 -26.35
CA ASN A 153 27.59 -11.79 -25.67
C ASN A 153 28.20 -12.24 -24.33
N TYR A 154 28.03 -11.44 -23.28
CA TYR A 154 28.54 -11.77 -21.94
C TYR A 154 27.57 -11.43 -20.80
N GLN A 155 27.77 -12.04 -19.64
CA GLN A 155 27.06 -11.73 -18.40
C GLN A 155 28.05 -11.76 -17.21
N VAL A 156 27.79 -10.97 -16.17
CA VAL A 156 28.49 -11.08 -14.87
C VAL A 156 27.45 -11.36 -13.79
N ILE A 157 27.70 -12.37 -12.96
CA ILE A 157 26.85 -12.75 -11.83
C ILE A 157 27.70 -12.88 -10.57
N THR A 158 27.47 -12.02 -9.56
CA THR A 158 28.27 -12.03 -8.32
C THR A 158 27.42 -12.17 -7.07
N LYS A 159 27.94 -12.85 -6.03
CA LYS A 159 27.27 -12.98 -4.73
C LYS A 159 28.09 -12.33 -3.62
N ASN A 160 27.43 -11.55 -2.77
CA ASN A 160 28.02 -10.82 -1.64
C ASN A 160 29.32 -10.07 -2.00
N SER A 161 29.42 -9.60 -3.25
CA SER A 161 30.62 -8.98 -3.80
C SER A 161 31.10 -7.80 -2.95
N MET A 162 32.41 -7.62 -2.86
CA MET A 162 33.01 -6.47 -2.18
C MET A 162 32.56 -5.14 -2.83
N GLY A 163 32.34 -5.12 -4.15
CA GLY A 163 31.83 -3.96 -4.91
C GLY A 163 32.91 -2.92 -5.29
N ILE A 164 33.14 -2.74 -6.59
CA ILE A 164 34.28 -1.98 -7.13
C ILE A 164 33.99 -0.52 -7.52
N LYS A 165 32.87 0.08 -7.08
CA LYS A 165 32.48 1.45 -7.50
C LYS A 165 33.55 2.53 -7.27
N ASN A 166 34.47 2.36 -6.32
CA ASN A 166 35.58 3.31 -6.11
C ASN A 166 36.58 3.40 -7.28
N PHE A 167 36.51 2.49 -8.27
CA PHE A 167 37.36 2.54 -9.46
C PHE A 167 36.81 3.46 -10.57
N ILE A 168 35.56 3.95 -10.50
CA ILE A 168 34.99 4.83 -11.56
C ILE A 168 35.28 6.33 -11.38
N GLU A 169 35.94 6.71 -10.29
CA GLU A 169 36.30 8.10 -9.95
C GLU A 169 37.77 8.17 -9.49
N PHE A 170 38.59 9.03 -10.08
CA PHE A 170 39.91 9.39 -9.53
C PHE A 170 39.75 10.34 -8.34
N LYS A 171 40.60 10.18 -7.32
CA LYS A 171 40.53 10.90 -6.04
C LYS A 171 41.82 11.61 -5.65
N GLY A 172 42.90 11.43 -6.41
CA GLY A 172 44.21 12.05 -6.18
C GLY A 172 45.18 11.16 -5.41
N ASN A 173 44.69 10.26 -4.55
CA ASN A 173 45.56 9.32 -3.84
C ASN A 173 46.15 8.22 -4.75
N GLU A 174 45.54 7.95 -5.91
CA GLU A 174 46.04 6.93 -6.85
C GLU A 174 47.36 7.32 -7.51
N PHE A 175 47.70 8.61 -7.48
CA PHE A 175 48.92 9.19 -8.03
C PHE A 175 50.13 9.09 -7.08
N LEU A 176 49.94 8.53 -5.87
CA LEU A 176 50.97 8.37 -4.84
C LEU A 176 51.34 6.88 -4.59
N GLY A 177 51.07 6.01 -5.57
CA GLY A 177 51.29 4.57 -5.45
C GLY A 177 50.36 3.89 -4.44
N TYR A 178 50.73 2.68 -4.02
CA TYR A 178 49.96 1.96 -2.99
C TYR A 178 50.22 2.48 -1.57
N GLU A 179 51.49 2.66 -1.16
CA GLU A 179 51.82 2.97 0.24
C GLU A 179 51.37 4.39 0.64
N TYR A 180 51.83 5.43 -0.07
CA TYR A 180 51.39 6.79 0.19
C TYR A 180 49.94 7.02 -0.27
N GLY A 181 49.47 6.35 -1.32
CA GLY A 181 48.05 6.39 -1.71
C GLY A 181 47.09 5.81 -0.65
N LEU A 182 47.51 4.79 0.11
CA LEU A 182 46.78 4.33 1.30
C LEU A 182 46.97 5.26 2.50
N LEU A 183 48.16 5.81 2.72
CA LEU A 183 48.43 6.78 3.80
C LEU A 183 47.49 7.99 3.71
N TYR A 184 47.39 8.62 2.53
CA TYR A 184 46.53 9.78 2.30
C TYR A 184 45.04 9.41 2.33
N PHE A 185 44.66 8.23 1.83
CA PHE A 185 43.27 7.74 1.96
C PHE A 185 42.86 7.51 3.42
N LEU A 186 43.72 6.91 4.24
CA LEU A 186 43.43 6.69 5.67
C LEU A 186 43.40 8.00 6.44
N ARG A 187 44.28 8.97 6.12
CA ARG A 187 44.22 10.32 6.69
C ARG A 187 42.90 11.03 6.40
N ASP A 188 42.43 10.99 5.15
CA ASP A 188 41.14 11.56 4.76
C ASP A 188 39.96 10.81 5.40
N LEU A 189 40.05 9.48 5.53
CA LEU A 189 39.04 8.64 6.19
C LEU A 189 38.91 8.97 7.69
N PHE A 190 40.03 9.09 8.40
CA PHE A 190 40.10 9.43 9.81
C PHE A 190 39.99 10.94 10.09
N ASN A 191 40.02 11.78 9.04
CA ASN A 191 39.99 13.25 9.14
C ASN A 191 41.23 13.80 9.89
N GLU A 192 42.39 13.15 9.73
CA GLU A 192 43.68 13.73 10.10
C GLU A 192 44.00 14.93 9.20
N ASP A 193 43.67 14.81 7.89
CA ASP A 193 44.01 15.76 6.85
C ASP A 193 43.10 15.56 5.62
N ASN A 194 42.72 16.64 4.93
CA ASN A 194 41.90 16.62 3.71
C ASN A 194 42.74 16.65 2.40
N ASN A 195 44.08 16.61 2.48
CA ASN A 195 45.00 16.76 1.35
C ASN A 195 44.70 15.89 0.11
N MET A 196 44.03 14.73 0.25
CA MET A 196 43.61 13.92 -0.89
C MET A 196 42.72 14.68 -1.89
N GLU A 197 41.68 15.40 -1.40
CA GLU A 197 40.77 16.13 -2.29
C GLU A 197 41.46 17.34 -2.94
N PHE A 198 42.40 17.96 -2.23
CA PHE A 198 43.22 19.05 -2.78
C PHE A 198 44.09 18.57 -3.96
N ILE A 199 44.71 17.40 -3.86
CA ILE A 199 45.48 16.80 -4.97
C ILE A 199 44.59 16.54 -6.19
N ARG A 200 43.36 16.02 -5.99
CA ARG A 200 42.38 15.84 -7.09
C ARG A 200 42.07 17.15 -7.81
N ILE A 201 41.75 18.20 -7.06
CA ILE A 201 41.36 19.51 -7.62
C ILE A 201 42.50 20.13 -8.44
N ASP A 202 43.74 19.99 -7.99
CA ASP A 202 44.89 20.53 -8.73
C ASP A 202 45.23 19.70 -9.98
N LEU A 203 45.09 18.37 -9.93
CA LEU A 203 45.20 17.51 -11.11
C LEU A 203 44.07 17.73 -12.14
N GLU A 204 42.89 18.17 -11.70
CA GLU A 204 41.81 18.62 -12.59
C GLU A 204 42.11 19.99 -13.23
N ARG A 205 42.72 20.92 -12.49
CA ARG A 205 43.17 22.23 -13.01
C ARG A 205 44.29 22.12 -14.04
N GLU A 206 45.26 21.23 -13.78
CA GLU A 206 46.40 20.94 -14.66
C GLU A 206 46.02 20.01 -15.84
N GLY A 207 44.73 19.65 -16.00
CA GLY A 207 44.22 18.85 -17.12
C GLY A 207 44.56 17.36 -17.08
N VAL A 208 45.33 16.91 -16.07
CA VAL A 208 45.67 15.49 -15.86
C VAL A 208 44.42 14.65 -15.67
N ILE A 209 43.45 15.15 -14.90
CA ILE A 209 42.11 14.59 -14.79
C ILE A 209 41.14 15.48 -15.59
N LYS A 210 40.48 14.91 -16.59
CA LYS A 210 39.61 15.61 -17.55
C LYS A 210 38.35 14.78 -17.77
N ASN A 211 37.18 15.36 -17.53
CA ASN A 211 35.89 14.67 -17.57
C ASN A 211 35.82 13.39 -16.69
N GLY A 212 36.58 13.35 -15.59
CA GLY A 212 36.62 12.24 -14.64
C GLY A 212 37.55 11.06 -15.01
N ASN A 213 38.27 11.14 -16.13
CA ASN A 213 39.34 10.18 -16.49
C ASN A 213 40.65 10.92 -16.82
N ILE A 214 41.72 10.23 -17.17
CA ILE A 214 42.98 10.85 -17.58
C ILE A 214 42.81 11.62 -18.89
N GLY A 215 43.26 12.88 -18.92
CA GLY A 215 43.22 13.76 -20.08
C GLY A 215 44.08 13.22 -21.23
N GLN A 216 43.60 13.37 -22.47
CA GLN A 216 44.25 12.81 -23.66
C GLN A 216 45.68 13.32 -23.85
N GLU A 217 45.96 14.57 -23.46
CA GLU A 217 47.31 15.13 -23.48
C GLU A 217 48.31 14.47 -22.50
N PHE A 218 47.87 13.59 -21.59
CA PHE A 218 48.70 12.81 -20.66
C PHE A 218 48.62 11.30 -20.91
N ARG A 219 48.20 10.87 -22.11
CA ARG A 219 48.15 9.47 -22.54
C ARG A 219 49.16 9.18 -23.65
N SER A 220 49.52 7.91 -23.80
CA SER A 220 50.22 7.42 -24.99
C SER A 220 49.33 7.52 -26.25
N SER A 221 49.94 7.52 -27.44
CA SER A 221 49.23 7.68 -28.72
C SER A 221 48.17 6.61 -29.03
N ASN A 222 48.20 5.46 -28.33
CA ASN A 222 47.17 4.41 -28.39
C ASN A 222 46.12 4.48 -27.27
N GLY A 223 46.25 5.40 -26.31
CA GLY A 223 45.27 5.64 -25.25
C GLY A 223 45.30 4.68 -24.05
N ASP A 224 46.01 3.54 -24.14
CA ASP A 224 46.05 2.51 -23.08
C ASP A 224 47.04 2.80 -21.94
N ARG A 225 48.06 3.62 -22.17
CA ARG A 225 49.11 3.97 -21.20
C ARG A 225 49.11 5.47 -20.88
N ILE A 226 49.76 5.84 -19.79
CA ILE A 226 49.94 7.24 -19.39
C ILE A 226 51.33 7.78 -19.74
N ASP A 227 51.44 9.10 -19.88
CA ASP A 227 52.71 9.82 -19.85
C ASP A 227 53.17 9.97 -18.39
N ALA A 228 53.85 8.94 -17.88
CA ALA A 228 54.24 8.82 -16.48
C ALA A 228 55.13 9.98 -16.00
N GLU A 229 56.16 10.33 -16.79
CA GLU A 229 57.11 11.38 -16.45
C GLU A 229 56.45 12.75 -16.41
N ARG A 230 55.61 13.08 -17.40
CA ARG A 230 54.87 14.35 -17.41
C ARG A 230 53.84 14.45 -16.28
N ILE A 231 53.28 13.34 -15.82
CA ILE A 231 52.40 13.32 -14.63
C ILE A 231 53.23 13.52 -13.35
N LYS A 232 54.40 12.89 -13.21
CA LYS A 232 55.35 13.15 -12.10
C LYS A 232 55.77 14.62 -12.06
N GLU A 233 56.14 15.22 -13.19
CA GLU A 233 56.48 16.66 -13.27
C GLU A 233 55.37 17.56 -12.72
N VAL A 234 54.11 17.26 -13.05
CA VAL A 234 52.94 17.98 -12.52
C VAL A 234 52.82 17.76 -11.01
N LEU A 235 52.91 16.52 -10.52
CA LEU A 235 52.83 16.22 -9.08
C LEU A 235 53.93 16.94 -8.28
N ILE A 236 55.19 16.82 -8.71
CA ILE A 236 56.35 17.47 -8.08
C ILE A 236 56.18 19.00 -8.07
N ARG A 237 55.69 19.58 -9.17
CA ARG A 237 55.34 21.02 -9.25
C ARG A 237 54.25 21.38 -8.22
N LEU A 238 53.14 20.65 -8.17
CA LEU A 238 52.01 20.94 -7.29
C LEU A 238 52.38 20.86 -5.80
N PHE A 239 53.08 19.80 -5.38
CA PHE A 239 53.56 19.68 -4.00
C PHE A 239 54.60 20.77 -3.66
N THR A 240 55.51 21.09 -4.58
CA THR A 240 56.50 22.17 -4.40
C THR A 240 55.84 23.54 -4.25
N THR A 241 54.77 23.82 -5.00
CA THR A 241 53.98 25.06 -4.87
C THR A 241 53.28 25.12 -3.52
N ARG A 242 52.57 24.05 -3.11
CA ARG A 242 51.88 23.98 -1.81
C ARG A 242 52.84 24.14 -0.62
N LEU A 243 54.05 23.57 -0.70
CA LEU A 243 55.09 23.76 0.33
C LEU A 243 55.57 25.22 0.42
N LYS A 244 55.60 25.97 -0.69
CA LYS A 244 55.93 27.41 -0.69
C LYS A 244 54.80 28.26 -0.15
N GLU A 245 53.55 27.97 -0.53
CA GLU A 245 52.35 28.67 -0.06
C GLU A 245 52.12 28.48 1.45
N PHE A 246 52.26 27.25 1.95
CA PHE A 246 52.11 26.99 3.39
C PHE A 246 53.15 27.74 4.22
N ASN A 247 54.43 27.66 3.82
CA ASN A 247 55.52 28.31 4.55
C ASN A 247 55.55 29.84 4.40
N SER A 248 54.95 30.43 3.36
CA SER A 248 54.81 31.89 3.27
C SER A 248 53.79 32.47 4.24
N SER A 249 52.89 31.65 4.80
CA SER A 249 51.94 32.04 5.84
C SER A 249 52.53 32.05 7.26
N VAL A 250 53.73 31.51 7.46
CA VAL A 250 54.39 31.39 8.78
C VAL A 250 55.56 32.37 8.88
N ALA A 251 55.53 33.26 9.87
CA ALA A 251 56.56 34.28 10.04
C ALA A 251 57.91 33.67 10.50
N LYS A 252 58.87 33.62 9.56
CA LYS A 252 60.19 32.97 9.59
C LYS A 252 60.15 31.46 9.25
N VAL A 253 60.54 31.15 8.01
CA VAL A 253 60.97 29.81 7.57
C VAL A 253 62.25 29.96 6.73
N ASP A 254 63.20 29.03 6.86
CA ASP A 254 64.41 29.03 6.01
C ASP A 254 64.08 28.49 4.61
N CYS A 255 64.34 29.29 3.57
CA CYS A 255 64.19 28.90 2.17
C CYS A 255 64.96 27.62 1.82
N LYS A 256 66.10 27.36 2.50
CA LYS A 256 66.90 26.14 2.32
C LYS A 256 66.20 24.91 2.92
N GLU A 257 65.45 25.07 4.00
CA GLU A 257 64.65 24.00 4.57
C GLU A 257 63.45 23.65 3.68
N VAL A 258 62.72 24.66 3.18
CA VAL A 258 61.62 24.45 2.21
C VAL A 258 62.11 23.74 0.94
N LEU A 259 63.28 24.12 0.43
CA LEU A 259 63.91 23.45 -0.71
C LEU A 259 64.25 21.99 -0.40
N ASN A 260 64.85 21.70 0.76
CA ASN A 260 65.15 20.32 1.18
C ASN A 260 63.88 19.47 1.39
N GLN A 261 62.79 20.07 1.86
CA GLN A 261 61.49 19.39 1.99
C GLN A 261 60.87 19.10 0.61
N ALA A 262 60.97 20.04 -0.34
CA ALA A 262 60.48 19.85 -1.71
C ALA A 262 61.29 18.80 -2.49
N ILE A 263 62.63 18.77 -2.33
CA ILE A 263 63.49 17.73 -2.92
C ILE A 263 63.07 16.34 -2.41
N LYS A 264 62.92 16.19 -1.09
CA LYS A 264 62.46 14.92 -0.48
C LYS A 264 61.05 14.51 -0.92
N MET A 265 60.15 15.45 -1.17
CA MET A 265 58.84 15.15 -1.72
C MET A 265 58.94 14.68 -3.18
N GLY A 266 59.89 15.24 -3.96
CA GLY A 266 60.23 14.75 -5.30
C GLY A 266 60.76 13.32 -5.28
N GLU A 267 61.75 13.03 -4.42
CA GLU A 267 62.30 11.68 -4.19
C GLU A 267 61.17 10.68 -3.84
N VAL A 268 60.28 11.04 -2.91
CA VAL A 268 59.11 10.21 -2.53
C VAL A 268 58.12 9.99 -3.68
N ILE A 269 57.91 10.99 -4.57
CA ILE A 269 57.06 10.82 -5.75
C ILE A 269 57.72 9.87 -6.75
N GLU A 270 59.02 10.02 -7.04
CA GLU A 270 59.75 9.12 -7.93
C GLU A 270 59.78 7.66 -7.42
N GLU A 271 59.98 7.45 -6.11
CA GLU A 271 60.00 6.12 -5.50
C GLU A 271 58.61 5.47 -5.40
N SER A 272 57.54 6.25 -5.18
CA SER A 272 56.20 5.70 -4.94
C SER A 272 55.27 5.68 -6.14
N PHE A 273 55.50 6.50 -7.17
CA PHE A 273 54.60 6.62 -8.32
C PHE A 273 54.50 5.30 -9.10
N ASN A 274 53.31 4.70 -9.11
CA ASN A 274 53.05 3.44 -9.82
C ASN A 274 52.07 3.69 -10.98
N PRO A 275 52.57 3.77 -12.24
CA PRO A 275 51.73 4.11 -13.39
C PRO A 275 50.61 3.09 -13.60
N TYR A 276 50.85 1.81 -13.30
CA TYR A 276 49.87 0.76 -13.54
C TYR A 276 48.59 0.91 -12.72
N ILE A 277 48.64 1.52 -11.52
CA ILE A 277 47.43 1.81 -10.73
C ILE A 277 46.52 2.77 -11.52
N ILE A 278 47.12 3.82 -12.09
CA ILE A 278 46.44 4.84 -12.88
C ILE A 278 45.96 4.25 -14.21
N GLU A 279 46.80 3.49 -14.93
CA GLU A 279 46.46 2.87 -16.21
C GLU A 279 45.31 1.85 -16.11
N ARG A 280 45.32 0.98 -15.09
CA ARG A 280 44.20 0.06 -14.80
C ARG A 280 42.91 0.83 -14.61
N LYS A 281 42.96 1.88 -13.79
CA LYS A 281 41.80 2.71 -13.45
C LYS A 281 41.29 3.50 -14.66
N MET A 282 42.21 4.04 -15.46
CA MET A 282 41.92 4.76 -16.69
C MET A 282 41.17 3.88 -17.71
N ARG A 283 41.73 2.69 -18.03
CA ARG A 283 41.09 1.75 -18.96
C ARG A 283 39.75 1.24 -18.43
N PHE A 284 39.64 1.01 -17.11
CA PHE A 284 38.39 0.61 -16.46
C PHE A 284 37.31 1.70 -16.54
N ILE A 285 37.66 2.98 -16.37
CA ILE A 285 36.72 4.10 -16.54
C ILE A 285 36.24 4.19 -17.99
N ASP A 286 37.13 4.07 -18.98
CA ASP A 286 36.74 4.13 -20.41
C ASP A 286 35.79 2.98 -20.80
N SER A 287 36.08 1.74 -20.39
CA SER A 287 35.17 0.62 -20.65
C SER A 287 33.88 0.67 -19.80
N TYR A 288 33.91 1.26 -18.59
CA TYR A 288 32.69 1.54 -17.84
C TYR A 288 31.79 2.58 -18.52
N GLN A 289 32.36 3.58 -19.20
CA GLN A 289 31.59 4.54 -20.00
C GLN A 289 30.89 3.85 -21.20
N ARG A 290 31.59 2.94 -21.90
CA ARG A 290 31.02 2.09 -22.96
C ARG A 290 29.85 1.24 -22.44
N TYR A 291 30.07 0.53 -21.33
CA TYR A 291 29.04 -0.28 -20.66
C TYR A 291 27.82 0.58 -20.32
N LYS A 292 28.03 1.73 -19.69
CA LYS A 292 26.97 2.65 -19.28
C LYS A 292 26.11 3.10 -20.48
N ALA A 293 26.74 3.49 -21.60
CA ALA A 293 26.02 3.89 -22.81
C ALA A 293 25.14 2.75 -23.34
N ARG A 294 25.71 1.55 -23.52
CA ARG A 294 24.97 0.36 -23.96
C ARG A 294 23.80 0.00 -23.04
N THR A 295 23.93 0.18 -21.73
CA THR A 295 22.82 -0.08 -20.79
C THR A 295 21.64 0.90 -20.85
N GLN A 296 21.72 1.95 -21.67
CA GLN A 296 20.57 2.80 -21.99
C GLN A 296 19.69 2.20 -23.10
N GLU A 297 20.22 1.26 -23.88
CA GLU A 297 19.55 0.60 -25.01
C GLU A 297 19.16 -0.85 -24.70
N ALA A 298 19.89 -1.54 -23.80
CA ALA A 298 19.65 -2.93 -23.41
C ALA A 298 19.73 -3.17 -21.88
N LYS A 299 19.11 -4.24 -21.40
CA LYS A 299 19.18 -4.67 -19.99
C LYS A 299 20.64 -4.99 -19.60
N GLY A 300 21.11 -4.43 -18.49
CA GLY A 300 22.53 -4.50 -18.11
C GLY A 300 23.06 -5.90 -17.77
N ASN A 301 24.21 -6.23 -18.35
CA ASN A 301 24.86 -7.55 -18.26
C ASN A 301 25.41 -7.90 -16.87
N ILE A 302 25.60 -6.92 -15.97
CA ILE A 302 26.20 -7.12 -14.65
C ILE A 302 25.12 -7.16 -13.57
N ILE A 303 25.07 -8.27 -12.83
CA ILE A 303 24.04 -8.59 -11.85
C ILE A 303 24.68 -9.03 -10.52
N ASN A 304 24.30 -8.36 -9.43
CA ASN A 304 24.93 -8.52 -8.12
C ASN A 304 23.88 -8.89 -7.05
N TYR A 305 24.18 -9.92 -6.26
CA TYR A 305 23.25 -10.51 -5.29
C TYR A 305 23.83 -10.39 -3.89
N ILE A 306 23.11 -9.77 -2.95
CA ILE A 306 23.67 -9.39 -1.64
C ILE A 306 22.69 -9.78 -0.54
N THR A 307 23.11 -10.44 0.54
CA THR A 307 22.20 -10.65 1.68
C THR A 307 21.94 -9.35 2.43
N ALA A 308 20.73 -9.18 2.95
CA ALA A 308 20.36 -8.01 3.75
C ALA A 308 21.29 -7.76 4.97
N ASP A 309 21.99 -8.79 5.44
CA ASP A 309 22.96 -8.74 6.55
C ASP A 309 24.44 -8.73 6.12
N ASN A 310 24.79 -8.80 4.83
CA ASN A 310 26.18 -8.67 4.39
C ASN A 310 26.66 -7.22 4.58
N ILE A 311 27.46 -6.97 5.61
CA ILE A 311 27.95 -5.62 5.89
C ILE A 311 28.96 -5.15 4.82
N PRO A 312 29.99 -5.91 4.39
CA PRO A 312 30.95 -5.45 3.38
C PRO A 312 30.30 -4.85 2.12
N ALA A 313 29.37 -5.58 1.52
CA ALA A 313 28.66 -5.17 0.31
C ALA A 313 27.66 -4.00 0.55
N ARG A 314 27.34 -3.67 1.81
CA ARG A 314 26.57 -2.47 2.20
C ARG A 314 27.46 -1.28 2.58
N LEU A 315 28.75 -1.48 2.87
CA LEU A 315 29.75 -0.40 3.05
C LEU A 315 30.21 0.20 1.72
N LEU A 316 30.18 -0.62 0.67
CA LEU A 316 30.71 -0.34 -0.65
C LEU A 316 29.62 -0.25 -1.72
N GLY A 317 30.01 0.15 -2.93
CA GLY A 317 29.11 0.32 -4.07
C GLY A 317 29.41 -0.67 -5.17
N HIS A 318 28.36 -1.22 -5.75
CA HIS A 318 28.45 -2.17 -6.87
C HIS A 318 28.41 -1.44 -8.21
N VAL A 319 28.90 -2.12 -9.24
CA VAL A 319 28.72 -1.73 -10.64
C VAL A 319 27.66 -2.65 -11.24
N GLY A 320 26.65 -2.10 -11.93
CA GLY A 320 25.53 -2.86 -12.46
C GLY A 320 24.35 -3.04 -11.50
N SER A 321 23.41 -3.91 -11.87
CA SER A 321 22.15 -4.10 -11.14
C SER A 321 22.38 -4.83 -9.81
N THR A 322 21.67 -4.43 -8.76
CA THR A 322 21.87 -4.96 -7.40
C THR A 322 20.56 -5.44 -6.81
N TYR A 323 20.53 -6.69 -6.33
CA TYR A 323 19.36 -7.35 -5.76
C TYR A 323 19.67 -7.79 -4.32
N VAL A 324 18.86 -7.33 -3.37
CA VAL A 324 18.98 -7.74 -1.96
C VAL A 324 18.22 -9.05 -1.75
N VAL A 325 18.94 -10.09 -1.33
CA VAL A 325 18.43 -11.41 -1.03
C VAL A 325 18.05 -11.49 0.47
N ASP A 326 16.96 -12.19 0.74
CA ASP A 326 16.13 -12.15 1.96
C ASP A 326 15.47 -10.79 2.26
N GLU A 327 14.43 -10.52 1.47
CA GLU A 327 13.51 -9.39 1.67
C GLU A 327 12.80 -9.39 3.06
N ASN A 328 12.82 -10.48 3.83
CA ASN A 328 12.16 -10.50 5.15
C ASN A 328 12.98 -9.77 6.21
N LEU A 329 14.31 -9.79 6.11
CA LEU A 329 15.18 -8.94 6.93
C LEU A 329 15.08 -7.46 6.52
N TRP A 330 14.80 -7.18 5.24
CA TRP A 330 14.45 -5.84 4.76
C TRP A 330 13.07 -5.38 5.25
N ARG A 331 12.08 -6.29 5.36
CA ARG A 331 10.73 -5.98 5.88
C ARG A 331 10.66 -5.84 7.40
N LEU A 332 11.56 -6.47 8.15
CA LEU A 332 11.84 -6.15 9.56
C LEU A 332 12.46 -4.75 9.72
N ASP A 333 13.06 -4.21 8.66
CA ASP A 333 13.84 -2.99 8.65
C ASP A 333 13.22 -1.95 7.70
N LYS A 334 11.97 -1.54 7.99
CA LYS A 334 11.20 -0.52 7.23
C LYS A 334 11.80 0.91 7.34
N GLY A 335 13.10 1.05 7.10
CA GLY A 335 13.86 2.26 7.42
C GLY A 335 13.84 2.64 8.91
N LYS A 336 13.48 1.69 9.79
CA LYS A 336 13.16 1.96 11.21
C LYS A 336 14.18 1.45 12.23
N VAL A 337 15.27 0.80 11.81
CA VAL A 337 16.52 0.87 12.60
C VAL A 337 17.38 1.96 11.96
N SER A 338 17.24 3.18 12.48
CA SER A 338 17.74 4.40 11.85
C SER A 338 19.26 4.52 11.79
N ASN A 339 20.00 3.69 12.54
CA ASN A 339 21.45 3.67 12.52
C ASN A 339 22.04 2.23 12.43
N LEU A 340 22.98 2.04 11.50
CA LEU A 340 23.74 0.80 11.35
C LEU A 340 24.64 0.52 12.57
N SER A 341 25.11 1.55 13.29
CA SER A 341 25.87 1.36 14.53
C SER A 341 25.03 0.72 15.65
N GLU A 342 23.72 1.02 15.71
CA GLU A 342 22.79 0.46 16.69
C GLU A 342 22.48 -1.03 16.43
N ARG A 343 22.64 -1.48 15.18
CA ARG A 343 22.61 -2.92 14.85
C ARG A 343 23.91 -3.58 15.31
N ILE A 344 25.05 -2.95 15.05
CA ILE A 344 26.39 -3.48 15.41
C ILE A 344 26.60 -3.52 16.94
N SER A 345 25.99 -2.61 17.71
CA SER A 345 26.04 -2.62 19.18
C SER A 345 25.29 -3.80 19.81
N LYS A 346 24.22 -4.28 19.16
CA LYS A 346 23.36 -5.37 19.66
C LYS A 346 23.84 -6.78 19.29
N LEU A 347 24.88 -6.90 18.46
CA LEU A 347 25.47 -8.20 18.07
C LEU A 347 26.39 -8.78 19.16
N GLU A 348 26.41 -10.09 19.29
CA GLU A 348 27.47 -10.77 20.04
C GLU A 348 28.81 -10.78 19.29
N LYS A 349 29.91 -10.91 20.05
CA LYS A 349 31.28 -11.06 19.50
C LYS A 349 31.45 -12.26 18.56
N LYS A 350 30.55 -13.25 18.55
CA LYS A 350 30.51 -14.36 17.58
C LYS A 350 29.78 -13.94 16.30
N GLU A 351 28.57 -13.40 16.43
CA GLU A 351 27.74 -12.96 15.30
C GLU A 351 28.46 -11.94 14.40
N VAL A 352 29.20 -11.00 14.98
CA VAL A 352 30.05 -10.04 14.23
C VAL A 352 31.04 -10.74 13.28
N VAL A 353 31.55 -11.93 13.66
CA VAL A 353 32.42 -12.74 12.80
C VAL A 353 31.61 -13.50 11.77
N ASP A 354 30.44 -14.03 12.16
CA ASP A 354 29.56 -14.80 11.28
C ASP A 354 28.84 -13.94 10.21
N LEU A 355 28.82 -12.61 10.37
CA LEU A 355 28.45 -11.65 9.32
C LEU A 355 29.58 -11.34 8.32
N THR A 356 30.84 -11.67 8.65
CA THR A 356 31.98 -11.59 7.72
C THR A 356 32.26 -12.89 6.97
N LYS A 357 31.66 -14.01 7.42
CA LYS A 357 31.72 -15.29 6.70
C LYS A 357 30.71 -15.29 5.54
N PRO A 358 31.03 -15.90 4.39
CA PRO A 358 30.03 -16.23 3.40
C PRO A 358 29.06 -17.27 4.00
N LYS A 359 27.81 -16.86 4.25
CA LYS A 359 26.71 -17.78 4.54
C LYS A 359 26.32 -18.50 3.24
N LEU A 360 27.05 -19.55 2.89
CA LEU A 360 26.57 -20.54 1.94
C LEU A 360 25.26 -21.12 2.50
N ASP A 361 24.14 -20.73 1.92
CA ASP A 361 23.49 -21.56 0.91
C ASP A 361 22.29 -20.82 0.26
N LEU A 362 22.54 -19.62 -0.28
CA LEU A 362 21.49 -18.79 -0.93
C LEU A 362 21.14 -19.33 -2.31
N PHE A 363 22.18 -19.83 -2.95
CA PHE A 363 22.22 -20.74 -4.08
C PHE A 363 23.24 -21.76 -3.51
N GLU A 364 22.89 -23.01 -3.24
CA GLU A 364 21.95 -23.88 -3.97
C GLU A 364 21.39 -25.06 -3.08
N PRO A 365 20.12 -25.01 -2.55
CA PRO A 365 19.43 -26.19 -1.91
C PRO A 365 17.86 -26.32 -2.07
N PHE A 366 17.29 -27.32 -2.80
CA PHE A 366 15.82 -27.46 -3.10
C PHE A 366 15.30 -28.90 -3.46
N ILE A 367 13.97 -29.14 -3.57
CA ILE A 367 13.28 -30.12 -4.48
C ILE A 367 11.79 -29.73 -4.78
N LEU A 368 11.27 -29.62 -6.05
CA LEU A 368 9.82 -29.75 -6.38
C LEU A 368 9.49 -31.02 -7.19
N THR A 369 8.38 -31.66 -6.84
CA THR A 369 8.12 -33.06 -7.17
C THR A 369 6.67 -33.50 -6.90
N LYS A 370 5.68 -32.59 -6.74
CA LYS A 370 4.21 -32.83 -6.84
C LYS A 370 3.51 -31.48 -6.99
N GLU A 371 2.70 -31.31 -8.05
CA GLU A 371 2.02 -30.06 -8.41
C GLU A 371 1.33 -29.30 -7.26
N GLY A 372 1.05 -28.01 -7.43
CA GLY A 372 1.23 -27.12 -8.59
C GLY A 372 1.66 -25.73 -8.12
N GLY A 373 2.84 -25.26 -8.56
CA GLY A 373 3.41 -24.02 -8.05
C GLY A 373 4.84 -23.69 -8.50
N SER A 374 5.47 -22.83 -7.71
CA SER A 374 6.07 -21.59 -8.22
C SER A 374 7.60 -21.50 -8.19
N PHE A 375 8.15 -20.82 -9.21
CA PHE A 375 9.51 -20.23 -9.46
C PHE A 375 10.73 -21.08 -9.09
N GLU A 376 10.70 -21.57 -7.87
CA GLU A 376 11.51 -22.60 -7.31
C GLU A 376 11.41 -23.76 -8.30
N SER A 377 10.23 -24.40 -8.37
CA SER A 377 9.93 -25.44 -9.35
C SER A 377 10.72 -26.76 -9.28
N ALA A 378 11.59 -27.13 -8.32
CA ALA A 378 12.57 -26.48 -7.42
C ALA A 378 13.75 -27.41 -7.52
N VAL A 379 14.48 -27.21 -8.61
CA VAL A 379 15.26 -28.27 -9.22
C VAL A 379 16.60 -27.65 -9.58
N ASN A 380 17.69 -27.95 -8.86
CA ASN A 380 18.03 -29.18 -8.10
C ASN A 380 18.00 -30.46 -8.95
N ARG A 381 17.53 -30.39 -10.21
CA ARG A 381 17.60 -31.51 -11.18
C ARG A 381 18.99 -31.82 -11.70
N LEU A 382 20.00 -31.10 -11.21
CA LEU A 382 21.43 -31.35 -11.39
C LEU A 382 22.12 -31.66 -10.03
N ARG A 383 21.34 -31.80 -8.95
CA ARG A 383 21.57 -31.22 -7.61
C ARG A 383 21.71 -29.69 -7.56
N ASN A 384 21.98 -29.00 -8.68
CA ASN A 384 22.21 -27.54 -8.80
C ASN A 384 20.98 -26.71 -9.30
N ILE A 385 20.86 -25.43 -8.88
CA ILE A 385 19.63 -24.77 -8.34
C ILE A 385 19.54 -23.26 -8.73
N PRO A 386 18.36 -22.65 -9.01
CA PRO A 386 18.25 -21.37 -9.75
C PRO A 386 18.87 -20.13 -9.10
N GLN A 387 19.06 -19.08 -9.91
CA GLN A 387 19.61 -17.77 -9.50
C GLN A 387 18.64 -16.61 -9.88
N VAL A 388 19.01 -15.36 -9.57
CA VAL A 388 18.13 -14.38 -8.88
C VAL A 388 17.17 -13.58 -9.78
N GLY A 389 16.29 -12.82 -9.11
CA GLY A 389 14.86 -12.75 -9.39
C GLY A 389 14.14 -13.88 -8.62
N ASN A 390 14.73 -15.07 -8.64
CA ASN A 390 14.08 -16.33 -8.30
C ASN A 390 14.66 -16.99 -7.04
N LEU A 391 14.68 -16.30 -5.88
CA LEU A 391 14.87 -17.01 -4.60
C LEU A 391 14.36 -16.27 -3.35
N THR A 392 13.25 -16.78 -2.81
CA THR A 392 12.74 -16.45 -1.46
C THR A 392 12.81 -17.71 -0.60
N ASN A 393 12.94 -17.58 0.72
CA ASN A 393 13.10 -18.70 1.66
C ASN A 393 11.81 -19.55 1.86
N ASN A 394 11.14 -19.98 0.78
CA ASN A 394 9.75 -20.43 0.79
C ASN A 394 9.54 -21.61 -0.18
N VAL A 395 9.27 -22.81 0.34
CA VAL A 395 8.83 -23.92 -0.52
C VAL A 395 7.62 -23.47 -1.33
N SER A 396 7.61 -23.86 -2.60
CA SER A 396 6.56 -23.51 -3.54
C SER A 396 5.12 -23.73 -3.06
N ARG A 397 4.19 -23.07 -3.77
CA ARG A 397 2.75 -23.42 -3.70
C ARG A 397 2.43 -24.86 -4.18
N ASP A 398 3.38 -25.51 -4.86
CA ASP A 398 3.29 -26.89 -5.39
C ASP A 398 3.27 -27.87 -4.22
N TYR A 399 4.34 -27.80 -3.42
CA TYR A 399 4.53 -28.59 -2.23
C TYR A 399 3.38 -28.37 -1.26
N LEU A 400 2.99 -27.11 -1.06
CA LEU A 400 1.94 -26.75 -0.11
C LEU A 400 0.55 -27.25 -0.54
N ARG A 401 0.15 -27.11 -1.81
CA ARG A 401 -1.14 -27.64 -2.30
C ARG A 401 -1.20 -29.16 -2.20
N SER A 402 -0.15 -29.85 -2.65
CA SER A 402 -0.05 -31.32 -2.52
C SER A 402 -0.01 -31.78 -1.06
N LEU A 403 0.67 -31.07 -0.16
CA LEU A 403 0.77 -31.40 1.26
C LEU A 403 -0.55 -31.18 2.00
N ILE A 404 -1.24 -30.09 1.70
CA ILE A 404 -2.56 -29.79 2.29
C ILE A 404 -3.61 -30.77 1.76
N LYS A 405 -3.55 -31.17 0.49
CA LYS A 405 -4.34 -32.31 -0.02
C LYS A 405 -4.12 -33.56 0.82
N ASP A 406 -2.86 -33.94 1.04
CA ASP A 406 -2.49 -35.16 1.75
C ASP A 406 -2.97 -35.17 3.21
N ILE A 407 -2.76 -34.06 3.94
CA ILE A 407 -3.22 -33.89 5.33
C ILE A 407 -4.76 -33.89 5.42
N ILE A 408 -5.46 -33.27 4.46
CA ILE A 408 -6.92 -33.23 4.47
C ILE A 408 -7.52 -34.62 4.15
N LEU A 409 -6.87 -35.40 3.29
CA LEU A 409 -7.27 -36.78 3.02
C LEU A 409 -7.01 -37.70 4.23
N ASP A 410 -5.87 -37.57 4.91
CA ASP A 410 -5.55 -38.30 6.15
C ASP A 410 -6.66 -38.12 7.20
N PHE A 411 -7.03 -36.88 7.49
CA PHE A 411 -8.11 -36.59 8.43
C PHE A 411 -9.50 -37.02 7.92
N LYS A 412 -9.82 -36.85 6.63
CA LYS A 412 -11.08 -37.37 6.05
C LYS A 412 -11.23 -38.89 6.22
N THR A 413 -10.13 -39.65 6.19
CA THR A 413 -10.18 -41.10 6.40
C THR A 413 -10.28 -41.53 7.87
N LYS A 414 -10.12 -40.59 8.81
CA LYS A 414 -10.20 -40.83 10.26
C LYS A 414 -11.47 -40.26 10.88
N ASP A 415 -11.99 -39.16 10.34
CA ASP A 415 -13.30 -38.57 10.66
C ASP A 415 -14.04 -38.17 9.38
N GLU A 416 -15.27 -38.69 9.22
CA GLU A 416 -16.17 -38.34 8.12
C GLU A 416 -16.74 -36.92 8.26
N GLY A 417 -16.85 -36.40 9.49
CA GLY A 417 -17.29 -35.05 9.81
C GLY A 417 -16.29 -33.95 9.39
N PHE A 418 -15.01 -34.30 9.25
CA PHE A 418 -13.92 -33.33 9.05
C PHE A 418 -14.12 -32.42 7.83
N LEU A 419 -14.68 -32.95 6.73
CA LEU A 419 -15.00 -32.14 5.55
C LEU A 419 -16.16 -31.16 5.82
N LYS A 420 -17.18 -31.57 6.58
CA LYS A 420 -18.28 -30.68 6.98
C LYS A 420 -17.74 -29.54 7.87
N GLU A 421 -16.79 -29.83 8.78
CA GLU A 421 -16.11 -28.82 9.60
C GLU A 421 -15.21 -27.88 8.78
N LEU A 422 -14.39 -28.39 7.85
CA LEU A 422 -13.61 -27.55 6.93
C LEU A 422 -14.49 -26.62 6.10
N PHE A 423 -15.63 -27.12 5.60
CA PHE A 423 -16.60 -26.30 4.88
C PHE A 423 -17.19 -25.21 5.78
N ARG A 424 -17.59 -25.55 7.01
CA ARG A 424 -18.11 -24.61 8.01
C ARG A 424 -17.11 -23.50 8.33
N LEU A 425 -15.85 -23.84 8.59
CA LEU A 425 -14.79 -22.86 8.85
C LEU A 425 -14.55 -21.94 7.64
N SER A 426 -14.53 -22.49 6.42
CA SER A 426 -14.36 -21.68 5.21
C SER A 426 -15.56 -20.77 4.93
N ARG A 427 -16.80 -21.23 5.18
CA ARG A 427 -18.03 -20.40 5.06
C ARG A 427 -18.19 -19.33 6.15
N LEU A 428 -17.32 -19.32 7.17
CA LEU A 428 -17.27 -18.31 8.22
C LEU A 428 -16.12 -17.31 8.07
N GLY A 429 -15.30 -17.40 7.00
CA GLY A 429 -14.09 -16.57 6.86
C GLY A 429 -13.00 -16.91 7.89
N ARG A 430 -12.98 -18.18 8.34
CA ARG A 430 -12.07 -18.71 9.36
C ARG A 430 -11.03 -19.65 8.76
N GLU A 431 -10.56 -19.36 7.54
CA GLU A 431 -9.47 -20.09 6.87
C GLU A 431 -8.16 -20.06 7.69
N GLY A 432 -8.01 -19.08 8.58
CA GLY A 432 -6.97 -19.07 9.60
C GLY A 432 -7.04 -20.28 10.54
N GLU A 433 -8.22 -20.73 10.96
CA GLU A 433 -8.39 -21.90 11.84
C GLU A 433 -8.08 -23.21 11.11
N ILE A 434 -8.51 -23.35 9.85
CA ILE A 434 -8.09 -24.45 8.94
C ILE A 434 -6.56 -24.52 8.89
N MET A 435 -5.91 -23.37 8.68
CA MET A 435 -4.46 -23.28 8.63
C MET A 435 -3.79 -23.60 9.98
N VAL A 436 -4.45 -23.41 11.13
CA VAL A 436 -3.92 -23.88 12.43
C VAL A 436 -3.99 -25.42 12.53
N ILE A 437 -5.06 -26.06 12.07
CA ILE A 437 -5.16 -27.55 12.03
C ILE A 437 -4.02 -28.15 11.20
N ILE A 438 -3.77 -27.61 10.00
CA ILE A 438 -2.64 -28.03 9.15
C ILE A 438 -1.29 -27.85 9.88
N LYS A 439 -1.09 -26.70 10.53
CA LYS A 439 0.14 -26.42 11.30
C LYS A 439 0.32 -27.36 12.48
N ASP A 440 -0.74 -27.75 13.16
CA ASP A 440 -0.71 -28.69 14.28
C ASP A 440 -0.34 -30.10 13.83
N ARG A 441 -0.90 -30.60 12.71
CA ARG A 441 -0.48 -31.89 12.11
C ARG A 441 1.00 -31.88 11.71
N LEU A 442 1.54 -30.74 11.29
CA LEU A 442 2.97 -30.55 11.04
C LEU A 442 3.82 -30.47 12.33
N ARG A 443 3.28 -29.96 13.45
CA ARG A 443 3.92 -30.03 14.77
C ARG A 443 3.98 -31.46 15.28
N HIS A 444 2.89 -32.23 15.16
CA HIS A 444 2.88 -33.68 15.43
C HIS A 444 3.95 -34.39 14.59
N SER A 445 4.01 -34.08 13.29
CA SER A 445 5.04 -34.63 12.41
C SER A 445 6.47 -34.26 12.83
N MET A 446 6.71 -33.09 13.43
CA MET A 446 8.00 -32.72 14.02
C MET A 446 8.29 -33.42 15.36
N TYR A 447 7.26 -33.69 16.17
CA TYR A 447 7.35 -34.48 17.40
C TYR A 447 7.78 -35.92 17.08
N LEU A 448 7.13 -36.59 16.12
CA LEU A 448 7.52 -37.93 15.63
C LEU A 448 8.96 -37.96 15.06
N GLN A 449 9.44 -36.84 14.50
CA GLN A 449 10.83 -36.69 14.05
C GLN A 449 11.84 -36.38 15.17
N LYS A 450 11.40 -36.29 16.43
CA LYS A 450 12.21 -35.82 17.58
C LYS A 450 12.86 -34.45 17.34
N LYS A 451 12.14 -33.57 16.62
CA LYS A 451 12.54 -32.18 16.28
C LYS A 451 11.83 -31.12 17.14
N LEU A 452 11.14 -31.58 18.20
CA LEU A 452 10.51 -30.81 19.29
C LEU A 452 10.75 -31.58 20.59
N ASP A 453 11.14 -30.90 21.67
CA ASP A 453 11.34 -31.51 22.98
C ASP A 453 10.02 -31.76 23.72
N THR A 454 9.93 -32.90 24.41
CA THR A 454 8.66 -33.55 24.74
C THR A 454 8.12 -33.20 26.14
N LYS A 455 8.15 -31.92 26.54
CA LYS A 455 7.75 -31.48 27.90
C LYS A 455 6.58 -30.50 28.02
N ASP A 456 5.96 -30.08 26.92
CA ASP A 456 4.72 -29.28 26.93
C ASP A 456 3.63 -29.93 26.06
N SER A 457 3.20 -31.14 26.42
CA SER A 457 2.13 -31.87 25.71
C SER A 457 0.81 -31.09 25.66
N ASN A 458 0.50 -30.30 26.69
CA ASN A 458 -0.67 -29.41 26.72
C ASN A 458 -0.56 -28.19 25.76
N GLY A 459 0.60 -27.94 25.14
CA GLY A 459 0.87 -26.75 24.33
C GLY A 459 1.09 -26.99 22.83
N ILE A 460 1.19 -28.25 22.38
CA ILE A 460 1.61 -28.58 20.99
C ILE A 460 0.53 -28.16 19.97
N PHE A 461 -0.75 -28.41 20.26
CA PHE A 461 -1.86 -28.18 19.33
C PHE A 461 -2.65 -26.92 19.70
N LYS A 462 -2.77 -25.98 18.76
CA LYS A 462 -3.43 -24.68 18.99
C LYS A 462 -4.86 -24.64 18.44
N SER A 463 -5.16 -25.44 17.43
CA SER A 463 -6.51 -25.61 16.89
C SER A 463 -7.43 -26.15 17.97
N ARG A 464 -8.72 -25.82 17.86
CA ARG A 464 -9.74 -26.38 18.75
C ARG A 464 -10.00 -27.85 18.37
N TYR A 465 -10.20 -28.10 17.08
CA TYR A 465 -10.49 -29.42 16.51
C TYR A 465 -9.51 -30.52 16.96
N LEU A 466 -8.18 -30.34 16.85
CA LEU A 466 -7.20 -31.36 17.28
C LEU A 466 -6.92 -31.39 18.79
N ARG A 467 -7.49 -30.47 19.58
CA ARG A 467 -7.51 -30.59 21.05
C ARG A 467 -8.73 -31.36 21.54
N GLU A 468 -9.83 -31.30 20.79
CA GLU A 468 -11.06 -32.06 21.05
C GLU A 468 -11.01 -33.49 20.46
N ASN A 469 -10.24 -33.70 19.39
CA ASN A 469 -10.07 -34.99 18.70
C ASN A 469 -8.57 -35.35 18.59
N GLN A 470 -7.92 -35.60 19.73
CA GLN A 470 -6.47 -35.88 19.81
C GLN A 470 -6.10 -37.29 19.30
N ASP A 471 -7.05 -38.21 19.39
CA ASP A 471 -7.00 -39.60 18.92
C ASP A 471 -6.81 -39.75 17.39
N LEU A 472 -7.13 -38.70 16.62
CA LEU A 472 -6.83 -38.63 15.18
C LEU A 472 -5.32 -38.56 14.86
N LEU A 473 -4.46 -38.39 15.88
CA LEU A 473 -3.00 -38.26 15.77
C LEU A 473 -2.31 -39.44 16.49
N THR A 474 -1.75 -40.37 15.72
CA THR A 474 -1.13 -41.61 16.25
C THR A 474 0.39 -41.59 16.09
N GLU A 475 1.11 -42.58 16.64
CA GLU A 475 2.56 -42.73 16.37
C GLU A 475 2.86 -43.29 14.97
N GLU A 476 1.87 -43.92 14.31
CA GLU A 476 1.99 -44.42 12.94
C GLU A 476 1.81 -43.31 11.86
N ASP A 477 1.55 -42.08 12.30
CA ASP A 477 1.24 -40.96 11.43
C ASP A 477 2.36 -40.58 10.46
N ARG A 478 1.96 -40.21 9.24
CA ARG A 478 2.89 -39.80 8.18
C ARG A 478 3.87 -38.70 8.62
N ILE A 479 5.15 -38.93 8.31
CA ILE A 479 6.26 -38.03 8.62
C ILE A 479 6.64 -37.15 7.42
N TYR A 480 6.43 -35.84 7.58
CA TYR A 480 6.74 -34.80 6.62
C TYR A 480 8.11 -34.17 6.95
N GLN A 481 9.15 -34.58 6.23
CA GLN A 481 10.53 -34.18 6.52
C GLN A 481 10.77 -32.65 6.47
N LEU A 482 9.99 -31.93 5.65
CA LEU A 482 10.04 -30.47 5.53
C LEU A 482 9.09 -29.72 6.50
N ALA A 483 8.50 -30.39 7.49
CA ALA A 483 7.54 -29.76 8.42
C ALA A 483 8.10 -28.49 9.11
N LYS A 484 9.39 -28.47 9.50
CA LYS A 484 10.04 -27.32 10.17
C LYS A 484 10.16 -26.07 9.27
N PRO A 485 10.76 -26.13 8.06
CA PRO A 485 10.76 -24.97 7.16
C PRO A 485 9.35 -24.57 6.70
N ILE A 486 8.45 -25.54 6.45
CA ILE A 486 7.06 -25.26 6.06
C ILE A 486 6.30 -24.53 7.17
N LEU A 487 6.44 -24.94 8.43
CA LEU A 487 5.90 -24.21 9.58
C LEU A 487 6.48 -22.79 9.69
N LYS A 488 7.76 -22.58 9.39
CA LYS A 488 8.35 -21.23 9.39
C LYS A 488 7.75 -20.36 8.28
N GLN A 489 7.48 -20.93 7.12
CA GLN A 489 6.83 -20.23 6.00
C GLN A 489 5.36 -19.91 6.28
N LEU A 490 4.55 -20.91 6.63
CA LEU A 490 3.11 -20.76 6.86
C LEU A 490 2.79 -19.84 8.06
N ASN A 491 3.73 -19.63 8.99
CA ASN A 491 3.56 -18.69 10.11
C ASN A 491 4.09 -17.28 9.83
N TYR A 492 5.16 -17.11 9.05
CA TYR A 492 5.91 -15.84 9.00
C TYR A 492 6.25 -15.32 7.60
N ARG A 493 5.94 -16.06 6.52
CA ARG A 493 6.40 -15.73 5.15
C ARG A 493 5.34 -15.87 4.05
N MET A 494 4.06 -16.03 4.42
CA MET A 494 2.91 -16.04 3.50
C MET A 494 1.78 -15.17 4.03
N GLY A 495 1.19 -14.36 3.16
CA GLY A 495 0.01 -13.55 3.48
C GLY A 495 -1.28 -14.36 3.52
N TYR A 496 -2.31 -13.83 4.19
CA TYR A 496 -3.64 -14.46 4.26
C TYR A 496 -4.20 -14.80 2.86
N SER A 497 -4.08 -13.87 1.91
CA SER A 497 -4.48 -14.01 0.49
C SER A 497 -3.61 -14.96 -0.35
N GLU A 498 -2.58 -15.56 0.25
CA GLU A 498 -1.80 -16.66 -0.35
C GLU A 498 -2.13 -18.00 0.31
N LEU A 499 -2.34 -18.00 1.62
CA LEU A 499 -2.77 -19.18 2.39
C LEU A 499 -4.14 -19.68 1.92
N THR A 500 -5.09 -18.77 1.64
CA THR A 500 -6.42 -19.10 1.09
C THR A 500 -6.40 -19.56 -0.37
N LYS A 501 -5.23 -19.66 -1.01
CA LYS A 501 -5.08 -20.19 -2.39
C LYS A 501 -4.46 -21.59 -2.44
N LEU A 502 -4.31 -22.25 -1.30
CA LEU A 502 -3.73 -23.59 -1.15
C LEU A 502 -4.77 -24.73 -1.22
N TRP A 503 -6.05 -24.38 -1.22
CA TRP A 503 -7.21 -25.20 -1.59
C TRP A 503 -8.24 -24.29 -2.26
N ASP A 504 -9.30 -24.84 -2.86
CA ASP A 504 -10.38 -24.06 -3.46
C ASP A 504 -11.75 -24.74 -3.25
N TRP A 505 -12.84 -23.98 -3.30
CA TRP A 505 -14.21 -24.46 -3.12
C TRP A 505 -15.06 -24.14 -4.35
N LYS A 506 -15.45 -25.19 -5.09
CA LYS A 506 -16.35 -25.04 -6.24
C LYS A 506 -17.76 -25.48 -5.89
N ILE A 507 -18.72 -24.58 -6.07
CA ILE A 507 -20.15 -24.88 -5.95
C ILE A 507 -20.67 -25.17 -7.37
N THR A 508 -21.30 -26.33 -7.58
CA THR A 508 -21.97 -26.70 -8.83
C THR A 508 -23.43 -27.08 -8.55
N GLY A 509 -24.26 -27.14 -9.59
CA GLY A 509 -25.67 -27.61 -9.46
C GLY A 509 -25.81 -29.07 -8.99
N SER A 510 -24.68 -29.79 -8.85
CA SER A 510 -24.57 -31.16 -8.36
C SER A 510 -23.98 -31.29 -6.94
N GLY A 511 -23.70 -30.17 -6.26
CA GLY A 511 -23.21 -30.12 -4.88
C GLY A 511 -21.99 -29.22 -4.67
N GLN A 512 -21.44 -29.26 -3.46
CA GLN A 512 -20.23 -28.55 -3.06
C GLN A 512 -19.01 -29.47 -3.21
N LEU A 513 -17.96 -28.96 -3.86
CA LEU A 513 -16.72 -29.69 -4.15
C LEU A 513 -15.53 -28.96 -3.51
N LEU A 514 -14.84 -29.61 -2.58
CA LEU A 514 -13.51 -29.19 -2.15
C LEU A 514 -12.49 -29.63 -3.20
N ILE A 515 -11.77 -28.67 -3.79
CA ILE A 515 -10.73 -28.92 -4.78
C ILE A 515 -9.36 -28.82 -4.08
N LEU A 516 -8.61 -29.93 -4.17
CA LEU A 516 -7.29 -30.10 -3.57
C LEU A 516 -6.31 -30.60 -4.62
N GLY A 517 -5.03 -30.26 -4.50
CA GLY A 517 -4.09 -30.52 -5.60
C GLY A 517 -4.35 -29.57 -6.77
N ASN A 518 -4.03 -29.99 -7.99
CA ASN A 518 -3.98 -29.09 -9.15
C ASN A 518 -4.43 -29.78 -10.44
N LYS A 519 -5.03 -28.98 -11.33
CA LYS A 519 -5.52 -29.45 -12.62
C LYS A 519 -4.37 -29.46 -13.64
N LEU A 520 -3.98 -30.65 -14.05
CA LEU A 520 -3.04 -30.91 -15.14
C LEU A 520 -3.56 -30.43 -16.51
N GLU A 521 -2.64 -30.02 -17.37
CA GLU A 521 -2.85 -29.97 -18.83
C GLU A 521 -2.40 -31.29 -19.50
N SER A 522 -2.83 -31.53 -20.73
CA SER A 522 -2.71 -32.85 -21.41
C SER A 522 -1.28 -33.34 -21.66
N ASN A 523 -0.28 -32.48 -21.43
CA ASN A 523 1.13 -32.73 -21.73
C ASN A 523 2.03 -32.63 -20.47
N GLU A 524 1.45 -32.50 -19.27
CA GLU A 524 2.20 -32.44 -18.01
C GLU A 524 2.23 -33.79 -17.28
N GLU A 525 3.37 -34.14 -16.67
CA GLU A 525 3.55 -35.41 -15.95
C GLU A 525 3.18 -35.33 -14.45
N VAL A 526 2.63 -36.43 -13.93
CA VAL A 526 2.44 -36.67 -12.49
C VAL A 526 3.81 -36.92 -11.82
N LYS A 527 4.06 -36.29 -10.67
CA LYS A 527 5.35 -36.17 -9.95
C LYS A 527 5.15 -36.67 -8.50
N GLY A 528 6.11 -37.37 -7.88
CA GLY A 528 5.94 -37.84 -6.47
C GLY A 528 7.02 -37.41 -5.46
N TYR A 529 6.76 -36.48 -4.52
CA TYR A 529 7.58 -36.35 -3.29
C TYR A 529 7.35 -37.55 -2.36
N HIS A 530 8.39 -37.85 -1.59
CA HIS A 530 8.39 -38.87 -0.56
C HIS A 530 7.94 -38.34 0.81
N ALA A 531 7.41 -39.23 1.66
CA ALA A 531 7.13 -38.97 3.06
C ALA A 531 7.48 -40.22 3.89
N SER A 532 8.71 -40.25 4.45
CA SER A 532 9.34 -41.35 5.22
C SER A 532 9.49 -42.72 4.54
N ASP A 533 8.47 -43.23 3.85
CA ASP A 533 8.44 -44.55 3.19
C ASP A 533 8.33 -44.35 1.68
N SER A 534 9.10 -45.13 0.90
CA SER A 534 9.08 -45.11 -0.56
C SER A 534 7.77 -45.62 -1.16
N LYS A 535 7.00 -46.43 -0.41
CA LYS A 535 5.66 -46.92 -0.77
C LYS A 535 4.54 -45.92 -0.46
N ARG A 536 4.79 -44.88 0.36
CA ARG A 536 3.78 -43.89 0.83
C ARG A 536 4.01 -42.50 0.22
N LYS A 537 4.02 -42.41 -1.11
CA LYS A 537 3.98 -41.13 -1.84
C LYS A 537 2.56 -40.54 -1.77
N PHE A 538 2.46 -39.22 -1.79
CA PHE A 538 1.24 -38.53 -2.27
C PHE A 538 1.45 -38.07 -3.72
N THR A 539 0.50 -37.36 -4.32
CA THR A 539 0.65 -36.83 -5.69
C THR A 539 0.10 -35.40 -5.84
N ASN A 540 0.39 -34.86 -7.01
CA ASN A 540 -0.10 -33.67 -7.69
C ASN A 540 -1.62 -33.46 -7.63
N GLU A 541 -2.36 -34.49 -8.07
CA GLU A 541 -3.49 -34.25 -8.97
C GLU A 541 -4.69 -33.61 -8.29
N GLU A 542 -5.53 -32.97 -9.10
CA GLU A 542 -6.82 -32.42 -8.69
C GLU A 542 -7.74 -33.52 -8.14
N VAL A 543 -7.86 -33.58 -6.82
CA VAL A 543 -8.88 -34.38 -6.14
C VAL A 543 -10.05 -33.46 -5.81
N LYS A 544 -11.23 -33.81 -6.32
CA LYS A 544 -12.50 -33.13 -6.01
C LYS A 544 -13.28 -33.97 -5.00
N LEU A 545 -13.37 -33.50 -3.78
CA LEU A 545 -14.15 -34.15 -2.72
C LEU A 545 -15.55 -33.54 -2.70
N LYS A 546 -16.55 -34.31 -3.13
CA LYS A 546 -17.96 -33.95 -2.92
C LYS A 546 -18.25 -34.00 -1.42
N ILE A 547 -18.94 -32.98 -0.93
CA ILE A 547 -19.53 -32.99 0.42
C ILE A 547 -21.03 -33.13 0.26
N GLU A 548 -21.60 -34.06 1.01
CA GLU A 548 -23.05 -34.21 1.13
C GLU A 548 -23.48 -33.44 2.38
N LEU A 549 -23.98 -32.23 2.15
CA LEU A 549 -24.64 -31.41 3.14
C LEU A 549 -26.14 -31.73 3.07
N GLU A 550 -26.77 -32.00 4.21
CA GLU A 550 -28.19 -32.36 4.30
C GLU A 550 -29.12 -31.13 4.17
N GLU A 551 -28.59 -29.97 3.75
CA GLU A 551 -29.28 -28.69 3.65
C GLU A 551 -29.06 -28.01 2.27
N PRO A 552 -30.11 -27.40 1.67
CA PRO A 552 -30.02 -26.74 0.36
C PRO A 552 -29.19 -25.45 0.39
N SER A 553 -28.56 -25.13 -0.74
CA SER A 553 -27.46 -24.17 -0.81
C SER A 553 -27.85 -22.68 -0.72
N GLN A 554 -27.44 -22.02 0.37
CA GLN A 554 -27.45 -20.55 0.44
C GLN A 554 -26.14 -19.94 -0.08
N ASN A 555 -26.15 -19.55 -1.36
CA ASN A 555 -25.12 -18.69 -1.94
C ASN A 555 -25.26 -17.26 -1.39
N LYS A 556 -24.22 -16.76 -0.71
CA LYS A 556 -24.05 -15.34 -0.35
C LYS A 556 -22.59 -14.92 -0.52
N ILE A 557 -22.41 -13.76 -1.15
CA ILE A 557 -21.13 -13.24 -1.66
C ILE A 557 -20.35 -12.51 -0.57
N TYR A 558 -19.02 -12.65 -0.57
CA TYR A 558 -18.10 -11.95 0.33
C TYR A 558 -17.65 -10.59 -0.25
N GLY A 559 -17.61 -9.56 0.60
CA GLY A 559 -16.91 -8.30 0.35
C GLY A 559 -15.87 -8.03 1.44
N THR A 560 -14.59 -7.97 1.09
CA THR A 560 -13.48 -8.00 2.05
C THR A 560 -12.89 -6.61 2.36
N HIS A 561 -12.75 -6.30 3.64
CA HIS A 561 -11.92 -5.18 4.11
C HIS A 561 -10.51 -5.66 4.50
N LYS A 562 -9.47 -5.25 3.74
CA LYS A 562 -8.24 -4.63 4.29
C LYS A 562 -7.24 -4.17 3.22
N THR A 563 -6.58 -3.05 3.54
CA THR A 563 -5.30 -2.52 3.01
C THR A 563 -5.12 -2.20 1.52
N ARG A 564 -5.32 -0.90 1.22
CA ARG A 564 -4.35 0.00 0.52
C ARG A 564 -3.48 -0.59 -0.61
N SER A 565 -3.85 -0.30 -1.85
CA SER A 565 -2.93 -0.24 -3.00
C SER A 565 -2.34 1.17 -3.15
N ASN A 566 -1.03 1.29 -3.36
CA ASN A 566 -0.43 2.55 -3.82
C ASN A 566 -0.81 2.77 -5.29
N TYR A 567 -1.42 3.92 -5.61
CA TYR A 567 -1.74 4.30 -6.98
C TYR A 567 -0.89 5.51 -7.36
N LYS A 568 -0.18 5.44 -8.49
CA LYS A 568 0.34 6.63 -9.17
C LYS A 568 -0.82 7.21 -9.99
N GLU A 569 -1.05 8.52 -9.92
CA GLU A 569 -2.05 9.14 -10.80
C GLU A 569 -1.51 9.18 -12.24
N GLU A 570 -2.06 8.31 -13.09
CA GLU A 570 -1.97 8.47 -14.54
C GLU A 570 -2.97 9.56 -14.97
N TYR A 571 -2.43 10.69 -15.42
CA TYR A 571 -3.20 11.73 -16.09
C TYR A 571 -3.03 11.54 -17.59
N ASP A 572 -4.15 11.39 -18.30
CA ASP A 572 -4.17 11.53 -19.76
C ASP A 572 -5.33 12.45 -20.19
N THR A 573 -5.14 12.95 -21.40
CA THR A 573 -5.85 13.98 -22.12
C THR A 573 -7.14 13.48 -22.78
N GLU A 574 -7.95 14.46 -23.21
CA GLU A 574 -9.06 14.35 -24.16
C GLU A 574 -10.25 13.39 -23.90
N TYR A 575 -11.36 13.73 -24.57
CA TYR A 575 -12.57 12.93 -24.66
C TYR A 575 -12.47 12.00 -25.87
N ARG A 576 -12.67 10.70 -25.69
CA ARG A 576 -13.23 9.83 -26.75
C ARG A 576 -13.86 8.55 -26.21
N LEU A 577 -14.56 7.86 -27.11
CA LEU A 577 -15.33 6.62 -26.90
C LEU A 577 -14.37 5.40 -26.86
N GLU A 578 -14.76 4.17 -26.53
CA GLU A 578 -16.07 3.51 -26.72
C GLU A 578 -16.42 2.51 -25.58
N GLU A 579 -17.31 1.54 -25.84
CA GLU A 579 -17.94 0.62 -24.87
C GLU A 579 -17.37 -0.83 -24.99
N GLU A 580 -17.66 -1.85 -24.17
CA GLU A 580 -18.71 -2.13 -23.17
C GLU A 580 -18.09 -2.70 -21.84
N ASN A 581 -18.64 -3.57 -20.97
CA ASN A 581 -19.99 -4.18 -20.76
C ASN A 581 -20.28 -4.42 -19.25
N THR A 582 -21.20 -5.33 -18.91
CA THR A 582 -21.93 -5.40 -17.63
C THR A 582 -22.33 -6.84 -17.24
N TYR A 583 -22.71 -7.04 -15.96
CA TYR A 583 -23.99 -7.66 -15.53
C TYR A 583 -24.18 -7.51 -13.99
N GLN A 584 -25.41 -7.65 -13.47
CA GLN A 584 -25.82 -7.42 -12.07
C GLN A 584 -26.73 -8.58 -11.53
N PHE A 585 -27.00 -8.74 -10.22
CA PHE A 585 -28.15 -8.24 -9.41
C PHE A 585 -28.18 -9.03 -8.04
N LYS A 586 -28.96 -8.84 -6.95
CA LYS A 586 -29.75 -7.74 -6.30
C LYS A 586 -29.97 -8.12 -4.78
N ASN A 587 -30.93 -7.54 -4.02
CA ASN A 587 -30.94 -7.51 -2.52
C ASN A 587 -32.36 -7.51 -1.85
N THR A 588 -32.53 -7.86 -0.55
CA THR A 588 -33.77 -7.57 0.26
C THR A 588 -33.72 -7.84 1.80
N GLN A 589 -34.55 -7.08 2.55
CA GLN A 589 -35.16 -7.27 3.91
C GLN A 589 -34.36 -7.24 5.25
N GLY A 590 -34.83 -6.37 6.18
CA GLY A 590 -34.98 -6.66 7.62
C GLY A 590 -33.93 -6.09 8.62
N ILE A 591 -34.34 -5.22 9.56
CA ILE A 591 -33.52 -4.70 10.68
C ILE A 591 -34.36 -4.62 11.99
N GLY A 592 -33.75 -4.84 13.16
CA GLY A 592 -34.32 -4.62 14.49
C GLY A 592 -33.26 -4.17 15.50
N ALA A 593 -33.65 -3.76 16.71
CA ALA A 593 -32.74 -3.11 17.69
C ALA A 593 -32.65 -3.85 19.03
N THR A 594 -31.42 -3.94 19.56
CA THR A 594 -31.10 -4.64 20.82
C THR A 594 -31.13 -3.67 22.01
N ILE A 595 -31.93 -3.98 23.03
CA ILE A 595 -32.10 -3.20 24.27
C ILE A 595 -31.09 -3.63 25.35
N LEU A 596 -30.78 -4.92 25.43
CA LEU A 596 -29.82 -5.52 26.35
C LEU A 596 -28.96 -6.53 25.61
N SER A 597 -27.68 -6.64 25.99
CA SER A 597 -26.74 -7.61 25.43
C SER A 597 -25.84 -8.17 26.54
N LYS A 598 -25.23 -9.34 26.30
CA LYS A 598 -24.22 -9.94 27.21
C LYS A 598 -22.96 -9.09 27.47
N TYR A 599 -22.80 -7.95 26.80
CA TYR A 599 -21.71 -6.98 27.06
C TYR A 599 -22.17 -5.77 27.89
N THR A 600 -23.41 -5.80 28.40
CA THR A 600 -24.05 -4.68 29.10
C THR A 600 -24.58 -5.19 30.45
N ASN A 601 -23.94 -4.81 31.56
CA ASN A 601 -24.31 -5.28 32.90
C ASN A 601 -25.13 -4.21 33.66
N PRO A 602 -26.43 -4.39 33.93
CA PRO A 602 -27.28 -3.36 34.55
C PRO A 602 -27.67 -3.71 36.00
N GLU A 603 -27.31 -2.87 36.96
CA GLU A 603 -27.64 -3.04 38.40
C GLU A 603 -29.11 -2.72 38.75
N ARG A 604 -30.06 -2.90 37.83
CA ARG A 604 -31.48 -2.53 38.01
C ARG A 604 -32.45 -3.58 37.49
N LYS A 605 -33.52 -3.79 38.27
CA LYS A 605 -34.55 -4.82 38.06
C LYS A 605 -35.56 -4.46 36.96
N ILE A 606 -36.08 -5.47 36.27
CA ILE A 606 -36.98 -5.37 35.11
C ILE A 606 -38.23 -6.27 35.32
N LYS A 607 -39.39 -5.79 34.85
CA LYS A 607 -40.68 -6.51 34.81
C LYS A 607 -41.33 -6.38 33.43
N ILE A 608 -42.00 -7.44 32.97
CA ILE A 608 -42.78 -7.47 31.72
C ILE A 608 -44.08 -8.26 32.00
N ASP A 609 -45.23 -7.77 31.53
CA ASP A 609 -46.56 -8.39 31.74
C ASP A 609 -46.84 -8.82 33.20
N LYS A 610 -46.43 -7.95 34.14
CA LYS A 610 -46.49 -8.14 35.61
C LYS A 610 -45.60 -9.27 36.15
N LYS A 611 -44.91 -10.05 35.31
CA LYS A 611 -43.84 -10.98 35.69
C LYS A 611 -42.54 -10.20 35.93
N GLU A 612 -41.90 -10.40 37.08
CA GLU A 612 -40.55 -9.88 37.34
C GLU A 612 -39.52 -10.89 36.82
N ILE A 613 -38.80 -10.55 35.75
CA ILE A 613 -37.73 -11.38 35.17
C ILE A 613 -36.37 -11.15 35.86
N SER A 614 -36.39 -10.56 37.06
CA SER A 614 -35.20 -10.21 37.84
C SER A 614 -34.72 -11.40 38.69
N GLY A 615 -34.45 -12.51 38.01
CA GLY A 615 -34.04 -13.80 38.56
C GLY A 615 -33.15 -14.53 37.55
N VAL A 616 -31.82 -14.54 37.62
CA VAL A 616 -30.88 -14.41 38.78
C VAL A 616 -30.84 -15.72 39.61
N TYR A 617 -30.99 -15.69 40.94
CA TYR A 617 -31.05 -16.83 41.90
C TYR A 617 -29.74 -17.55 42.32
N ASN A 618 -29.30 -17.27 43.56
CA ASN A 618 -29.74 -17.96 44.79
C ASN A 618 -30.33 -16.87 45.72
N GLU A 619 -31.14 -17.10 46.76
CA GLU A 619 -32.01 -18.21 47.22
C GLU A 619 -33.29 -17.50 47.75
N VAL A 620 -34.50 -17.85 47.30
CA VAL A 620 -35.37 -18.93 47.83
C VAL A 620 -35.87 -18.66 49.25
N ASP A 621 -37.15 -18.33 49.34
CA ASP A 621 -38.12 -19.17 50.05
C ASP A 621 -39.33 -19.42 49.11
N GLU A 622 -39.98 -20.56 49.35
CA GLU A 622 -41.08 -21.30 48.68
C GLU A 622 -42.10 -20.55 47.77
N ILE A 623 -42.82 -21.16 46.81
CA ILE A 623 -43.52 -22.48 46.79
C ILE A 623 -43.38 -23.23 45.44
N GLU A 624 -43.61 -24.55 45.48
CA GLU A 624 -43.40 -25.63 44.51
C GLU A 624 -43.89 -25.46 43.04
N GLY A 625 -43.15 -26.04 42.07
CA GLY A 625 -43.62 -26.25 40.68
C GLY A 625 -42.50 -26.55 39.65
N LYS A 626 -42.31 -27.82 39.26
CA LYS A 626 -41.12 -28.32 38.52
C LYS A 626 -41.04 -28.02 37.00
N VAL A 627 -39.78 -27.81 36.54
CA VAL A 627 -39.15 -28.20 35.23
C VAL A 627 -39.09 -27.21 34.04
N LYS A 628 -38.00 -27.38 33.27
CA LYS A 628 -37.34 -26.55 32.24
C LYS A 628 -37.61 -27.04 30.80
N VAL A 629 -37.90 -26.15 29.85
CA VAL A 629 -37.69 -26.32 28.38
C VAL A 629 -37.31 -24.97 27.72
N SER A 630 -36.70 -25.03 26.52
CA SER A 630 -36.45 -23.96 25.53
C SER A 630 -37.56 -22.88 25.41
N GLY A 631 -37.31 -21.63 24.99
CA GLY A 631 -36.08 -20.99 24.47
C GLY A 631 -36.42 -20.11 23.25
N GLU A 632 -35.99 -18.84 23.30
CA GLU A 632 -36.64 -17.68 22.65
C GLU A 632 -38.11 -17.46 23.09
N GLU A 633 -38.34 -16.44 23.93
CA GLU A 633 -39.68 -16.07 24.42
C GLU A 633 -40.15 -14.76 23.77
N TYR A 634 -41.41 -14.73 23.33
CA TYR A 634 -42.06 -13.56 22.75
C TYR A 634 -42.86 -12.82 23.81
N TYR A 635 -42.57 -11.53 23.98
CA TYR A 635 -43.24 -10.66 24.94
C TYR A 635 -44.10 -9.63 24.19
N GLY A 636 -45.38 -9.96 24.03
CA GLY A 636 -46.34 -9.19 23.24
C GLY A 636 -45.96 -9.11 21.76
N SER A 637 -46.55 -8.11 21.07
CA SER A 637 -46.45 -7.96 19.61
C SER A 637 -45.03 -7.65 19.09
N ASN A 638 -44.15 -7.11 19.94
CA ASN A 638 -42.96 -6.35 19.52
C ASN A 638 -41.64 -6.72 20.22
N ILE A 639 -41.61 -7.53 21.29
CA ILE A 639 -40.37 -7.87 22.00
C ILE A 639 -40.05 -9.37 21.86
N ILE A 640 -38.78 -9.68 21.61
CA ILE A 640 -38.22 -11.04 21.71
C ILE A 640 -37.13 -11.04 22.77
N TYR A 641 -37.20 -11.97 23.72
CA TYR A 641 -36.12 -12.30 24.65
C TYR A 641 -35.40 -13.57 24.18
N LYS A 642 -34.07 -13.53 24.10
CA LYS A 642 -33.22 -14.64 23.64
C LYS A 642 -32.31 -15.14 24.79
N PRO A 643 -32.76 -16.14 25.58
CA PRO A 643 -32.05 -16.59 26.78
C PRO A 643 -30.67 -17.21 26.49
N ASP A 644 -30.45 -17.71 25.28
CA ASP A 644 -29.17 -18.27 24.80
C ASP A 644 -28.10 -17.21 24.56
N ARG A 645 -28.49 -15.93 24.38
CA ARG A 645 -27.58 -14.82 24.05
C ARG A 645 -27.54 -13.71 25.10
N TYR A 646 -28.47 -13.72 26.04
CA TYR A 646 -28.76 -12.60 26.94
C TYR A 646 -29.07 -11.33 26.13
N GLU A 647 -29.94 -11.47 25.12
CA GLU A 647 -30.37 -10.37 24.25
C GLU A 647 -31.88 -10.12 24.38
N LEU A 648 -32.27 -8.86 24.54
CA LEU A 648 -33.66 -8.40 24.45
C LEU A 648 -33.78 -7.49 23.23
N ILE A 649 -34.70 -7.81 22.32
CA ILE A 649 -34.80 -7.15 21.00
C ILE A 649 -36.19 -6.55 20.83
N TYR A 650 -36.27 -5.28 20.42
CA TYR A 650 -37.52 -4.62 20.05
C TYR A 650 -37.65 -4.50 18.53
N LEU A 651 -38.82 -4.87 18.02
CA LEU A 651 -39.20 -4.85 16.61
C LEU A 651 -40.19 -3.70 16.39
N TYR A 652 -39.76 -2.67 15.66
CA TYR A 652 -40.62 -1.57 15.24
C TYR A 652 -40.95 -1.68 13.74
N GLY A 653 -42.16 -1.22 13.37
CA GLY A 653 -42.66 -1.24 12.00
C GLY A 653 -44.02 -0.54 11.91
N PRO A 654 -44.42 -0.03 10.73
CA PRO A 654 -45.45 1.00 10.61
C PRO A 654 -46.88 0.58 11.00
N GLU A 655 -47.18 -0.72 11.14
CA GLU A 655 -48.54 -1.22 11.40
C GLU A 655 -48.79 -1.74 12.84
N LYS A 656 -47.79 -1.74 13.72
CA LYS A 656 -47.92 -2.35 15.06
C LYS A 656 -48.20 -1.31 16.16
N LYS A 657 -49.47 -1.22 16.57
CA LYS A 657 -49.89 -0.50 17.79
C LYS A 657 -49.73 -1.40 19.02
N ASP A 658 -48.85 -1.03 19.95
CA ASP A 658 -48.92 -1.44 21.35
C ASP A 658 -48.14 -0.43 22.23
N LYS A 659 -48.54 -0.28 23.50
CA LYS A 659 -47.85 0.60 24.46
C LYS A 659 -46.91 -0.21 25.34
N LEU A 660 -45.62 0.12 25.34
CA LEU A 660 -44.71 -0.36 26.37
C LEU A 660 -44.97 0.38 27.69
N ILE A 661 -45.80 -0.20 28.56
CA ILE A 661 -45.99 0.30 29.93
C ILE A 661 -44.92 -0.31 30.82
N ILE A 662 -43.83 0.43 31.01
CA ILE A 662 -42.94 0.24 32.16
C ILE A 662 -43.74 0.67 33.40
N ASP A 663 -43.76 -0.11 34.48
CA ASP A 663 -44.30 0.30 35.79
C ASP A 663 -43.08 0.41 36.73
N GLY A 664 -42.77 1.52 37.40
CA GLY A 664 -43.56 2.74 37.64
C GLY A 664 -43.46 3.88 36.62
N PHE A 665 -43.84 3.65 35.37
CA PHE A 665 -44.25 4.69 34.41
C PHE A 665 -45.69 4.45 33.90
N LYS A 666 -46.56 4.02 34.81
CA LYS A 666 -48.00 3.95 34.57
C LYS A 666 -48.53 5.36 34.33
N ASN A 667 -49.16 5.58 33.18
CA ASN A 667 -49.81 6.84 32.84
C ASN A 667 -51.01 7.09 33.79
N GLY A 668 -50.74 7.77 34.91
CA GLY A 668 -51.61 7.78 36.09
C GLY A 668 -51.40 8.94 37.08
N ASP A 669 -50.76 10.02 36.62
CA ASP A 669 -50.95 11.41 37.08
C ASP A 669 -50.56 11.81 38.52
N TYR A 670 -50.48 13.13 38.75
CA TYR A 670 -50.31 13.83 40.04
C TYR A 670 -49.04 13.51 40.86
N GLY A 671 -47.90 14.02 40.39
CA GLY A 671 -46.59 13.98 41.08
C GLY A 671 -45.73 15.24 40.97
N ILE A 672 -46.35 16.39 40.63
CA ILE A 672 -45.74 17.74 40.76
C ILE A 672 -45.55 18.00 42.28
N GLU A 673 -44.56 18.73 42.81
CA GLU A 673 -43.82 19.87 42.25
C GLU A 673 -42.50 20.18 43.02
N LEU A 674 -41.54 20.81 42.34
CA LEU A 674 -40.45 21.78 42.74
C LEU A 674 -40.01 21.96 44.24
N LYS A 675 -38.84 22.51 44.63
CA LYS A 675 -37.86 23.42 43.98
C LYS A 675 -36.45 23.26 44.65
N PRO A 676 -35.45 24.17 44.54
CA PRO A 676 -34.04 23.78 44.44
C PRO A 676 -33.30 23.74 45.79
N LYS A 677 -32.04 23.34 45.76
CA LYS A 677 -31.01 23.99 46.58
C LYS A 677 -29.81 24.37 45.73
N VAL A 678 -29.52 25.68 45.71
CA VAL A 678 -28.42 26.30 44.97
C VAL A 678 -27.21 26.42 45.91
N LYS A 679 -26.04 26.65 45.29
CA LYS A 679 -24.73 27.02 45.84
C LYS A 679 -23.77 25.83 46.08
N GLU A 680 -22.48 25.98 45.78
CA GLU A 680 -21.77 27.19 45.31
C GLU A 680 -20.74 26.86 44.23
N ALA A 681 -20.58 27.79 43.27
CA ALA A 681 -19.46 27.72 42.34
C ALA A 681 -18.16 27.95 43.11
N LYS A 682 -17.13 27.18 42.78
CA LYS A 682 -15.75 27.58 43.03
C LYS A 682 -15.04 27.73 41.71
N ASP A 683 -14.68 28.96 41.40
CA ASP A 683 -13.52 29.23 40.56
C ASP A 683 -12.29 28.61 41.21
N THR A 684 -11.97 27.38 40.82
CA THR A 684 -10.57 26.95 40.74
C THR A 684 -10.11 27.18 39.32
N LYS A 685 -9.81 28.45 39.00
CA LYS A 685 -8.71 28.73 38.08
C LYS A 685 -7.44 28.22 38.74
N GLU A 686 -7.18 26.93 38.55
CA GLU A 686 -5.85 26.38 38.80
C GLU A 686 -4.85 27.20 37.96
N PRO A 687 -3.72 27.62 38.54
CA PRO A 687 -2.74 28.38 37.78
C PRO A 687 -2.26 27.50 36.63
N MET A 688 -2.48 27.93 35.38
CA MET A 688 -2.06 27.14 34.23
C MET A 688 -0.54 27.06 34.20
N THR A 689 0.01 25.91 34.60
CA THR A 689 1.43 25.61 34.53
C THR A 689 1.84 25.49 33.07
N TYR A 690 2.32 26.60 32.50
CA TYR A 690 3.02 26.56 31.23
C TYR A 690 4.40 25.92 31.44
N THR A 691 4.87 25.18 30.44
CA THR A 691 6.29 24.79 30.39
C THR A 691 7.17 26.06 30.42
N PRO A 692 8.48 25.96 30.76
CA PRO A 692 9.41 27.10 30.72
C PRO A 692 9.43 27.88 29.39
N HIS A 693 8.87 27.30 28.33
CA HIS A 693 8.80 27.78 26.96
C HIS A 693 7.47 28.49 26.60
N ARG A 694 6.61 28.77 27.59
CA ARG A 694 5.25 29.37 27.46
C ARG A 694 4.24 28.57 26.62
N VAL A 695 4.51 27.29 26.36
CA VAL A 695 3.55 26.37 25.74
C VAL A 695 2.93 25.48 26.83
N LYS A 696 1.60 25.30 26.79
CA LYS A 696 0.87 24.24 27.51
C LYS A 696 0.38 23.22 26.49
N ILE A 697 0.52 21.95 26.81
CA ILE A 697 0.06 20.82 26.01
C ILE A 697 -0.95 20.06 26.89
N ASP A 698 -2.22 20.09 26.55
CA ASP A 698 -3.28 19.51 27.37
C ASP A 698 -3.71 18.15 26.80
N PRO A 699 -3.78 17.07 27.62
CA PRO A 699 -3.58 16.99 29.08
C PRO A 699 -2.17 16.47 29.51
N PHE A 700 -1.08 16.81 28.81
CA PHE A 700 0.24 16.20 29.04
C PHE A 700 1.28 17.21 29.55
N GLU A 701 1.61 17.15 30.83
CA GLU A 701 2.72 17.93 31.39
C GLU A 701 4.07 17.30 31.06
N PHE A 702 4.98 18.10 30.51
CA PHE A 702 6.33 17.70 30.11
C PHE A 702 7.37 18.41 31.00
N LYS A 703 8.12 17.65 31.80
CA LYS A 703 9.30 18.12 32.56
C LYS A 703 10.29 18.83 31.64
N ILE A 704 10.54 18.25 30.45
CA ILE A 704 11.40 18.79 29.39
C ILE A 704 10.73 18.53 28.04
N LEU A 705 10.57 19.57 27.23
CA LEU A 705 9.97 19.51 25.90
C LEU A 705 11.07 19.57 24.83
N ASP A 706 11.58 18.40 24.42
CA ASP A 706 12.66 18.30 23.42
C ASP A 706 12.20 18.70 22.01
N LYS A 707 10.93 18.44 21.70
CA LYS A 707 10.35 18.78 20.40
C LYS A 707 8.87 19.15 20.50
N LEU A 708 8.56 20.28 19.86
CA LEU A 708 7.23 20.63 19.37
C LEU A 708 7.33 20.98 17.89
N GLU A 709 6.49 20.39 17.05
CA GLU A 709 6.33 20.76 15.64
C GLU A 709 4.87 20.60 15.18
N ILE A 710 4.26 21.71 14.75
CA ILE A 710 2.88 21.81 14.23
C ILE A 710 2.96 22.21 12.76
N ASN A 711 2.54 21.32 11.86
CA ASN A 711 2.52 21.56 10.42
C ASN A 711 1.08 21.85 9.95
N LYS A 712 0.83 23.09 9.52
CA LYS A 712 -0.43 23.56 8.91
C LYS A 712 -0.27 23.80 7.42
N SER A 713 -1.28 23.42 6.64
CA SER A 713 -1.29 23.58 5.18
C SER A 713 -2.72 23.66 4.65
N ILE A 714 -2.94 24.50 3.64
CA ILE A 714 -4.14 24.42 2.81
C ILE A 714 -4.32 22.99 2.25
N TYR A 715 -5.58 22.56 2.16
CA TYR A 715 -6.03 21.23 1.68
C TYR A 715 -5.53 19.97 2.41
N ASP A 716 -4.84 20.12 3.54
CA ASP A 716 -4.36 19.02 4.38
C ASP A 716 -4.80 19.22 5.83
N HIS A 717 -4.70 18.18 6.65
CA HIS A 717 -4.97 18.28 8.07
C HIS A 717 -3.77 18.89 8.81
N THR A 718 -4.00 19.66 9.86
CA THR A 718 -2.89 20.06 10.76
C THR A 718 -2.30 18.82 11.40
N ARG A 719 -0.97 18.71 11.42
CA ARG A 719 -0.26 17.55 11.97
C ARG A 719 0.79 17.95 12.98
N VAL A 720 0.72 17.34 14.16
CA VAL A 720 1.54 17.62 15.33
C VAL A 720 2.50 16.46 15.59
N LYS A 721 3.72 16.81 15.97
CA LYS A 721 4.70 15.91 16.59
C LYS A 721 5.23 16.54 17.86
N ILE A 722 5.08 15.83 18.99
CA ILE A 722 5.64 16.21 20.29
C ILE A 722 6.59 15.11 20.75
N ALA A 723 7.69 15.48 21.39
CA ALA A 723 8.54 14.55 22.13
C ALA A 723 9.12 15.24 23.37
N GLY A 724 9.17 14.53 24.50
CA GLY A 724 9.74 15.06 25.73
C GLY A 724 9.68 14.10 26.91
N MET A 725 10.24 14.56 28.02
CA MET A 725 10.32 13.85 29.30
C MET A 725 9.08 14.17 30.16
N ILE A 726 8.48 13.14 30.76
CA ILE A 726 7.27 13.23 31.59
C ILE A 726 7.56 12.78 33.04
N SER A 727 6.58 12.87 33.94
CA SER A 727 6.69 12.33 35.30
C SER A 727 6.36 10.83 35.37
N ASP A 728 7.01 10.14 36.30
CA ASP A 728 6.75 8.75 36.68
C ASP A 728 5.35 8.61 37.33
N GLU A 729 4.86 9.68 37.94
CA GLU A 729 3.58 9.74 38.65
C GLU A 729 2.41 9.84 37.65
N ASP A 730 2.57 10.61 36.57
CA ASP A 730 1.55 10.82 35.54
C ASP A 730 1.36 9.59 34.64
N LEU A 731 2.37 8.72 34.54
CA LEU A 731 2.48 7.67 33.52
C LEU A 731 1.20 6.82 33.40
N GLN A 732 0.64 6.38 34.53
CA GLN A 732 -0.56 5.54 34.54
C GLN A 732 -1.82 6.30 34.12
N GLU A 733 -1.87 7.62 34.33
CA GLU A 733 -2.97 8.46 33.86
C GLU A 733 -2.85 8.71 32.36
N TYR A 734 -1.64 9.02 31.86
CA TYR A 734 -1.38 9.17 30.44
C TYR A 734 -1.65 7.88 29.65
N GLU A 735 -1.26 6.69 30.15
CA GLU A 735 -1.65 5.41 29.54
C GLU A 735 -3.18 5.24 29.47
N ARG A 736 -3.89 5.43 30.59
CA ARG A 736 -5.36 5.38 30.64
C ARG A 736 -6.05 6.45 29.80
N TYR A 737 -5.37 7.56 29.51
CA TYR A 737 -5.87 8.59 28.61
C TYR A 737 -5.70 8.19 27.14
N LEU A 738 -4.53 7.66 26.80
CA LEU A 738 -4.15 7.27 25.43
C LEU A 738 -4.85 5.99 24.95
N ASP A 739 -5.32 5.12 25.86
CA ASP A 739 -6.16 3.94 25.57
C ASP A 739 -7.63 4.27 25.22
N LYS A 740 -8.06 5.55 25.32
CA LYS A 740 -9.42 5.96 24.96
C LYS A 740 -9.64 5.93 23.44
N GLU A 741 -10.89 5.77 23.01
CA GLU A 741 -11.23 6.11 21.62
C GLU A 741 -11.12 7.64 21.46
N ASP A 742 -10.35 8.08 20.47
CA ASP A 742 -10.02 9.47 20.15
C ASP A 742 -9.46 10.30 21.33
N PRO A 743 -8.25 9.97 21.84
CA PRO A 743 -7.58 10.77 22.86
C PRO A 743 -7.33 12.18 22.31
N LYS A 744 -7.86 13.19 23.02
CA LYS A 744 -7.78 14.59 22.57
C LYS A 744 -6.39 15.17 22.86
N LEU A 745 -6.05 16.21 22.10
CA LEU A 745 -4.86 17.01 22.34
C LEU A 745 -5.15 18.48 22.01
N VAL A 746 -4.85 19.38 22.95
CA VAL A 746 -4.94 20.83 22.76
C VAL A 746 -3.57 21.45 23.04
N ILE A 747 -3.14 22.41 22.23
CA ILE A 747 -1.88 23.13 22.44
C ILE A 747 -2.18 24.62 22.51
N THR A 748 -1.73 25.28 23.59
CA THR A 748 -1.88 26.72 23.79
C THR A 748 -0.53 27.40 24.05
N TYR A 749 -0.45 28.69 23.76
CA TYR A 749 0.72 29.53 23.99
C TYR A 749 0.34 30.79 24.76
N ASP A 750 1.00 31.06 25.88
CA ASP A 750 0.78 32.26 26.66
C ASP A 750 1.70 33.41 26.23
N ASN A 751 1.05 34.52 25.88
CA ASN A 751 1.66 35.83 25.79
C ASN A 751 0.63 36.93 26.16
N GLN A 752 -0.28 36.62 27.11
CA GLN A 752 -1.45 37.36 27.62
C GLN A 752 -2.86 36.92 27.12
N ASP A 753 -2.97 36.20 25.99
CA ASP A 753 -4.27 35.83 25.38
C ASP A 753 -4.54 34.29 25.27
N ASN A 754 -3.79 33.43 25.97
CA ASN A 754 -3.99 31.96 26.00
C ASN A 754 -4.13 31.26 24.62
N LYS A 755 -3.46 31.77 23.59
CA LYS A 755 -3.77 31.47 22.19
C LYS A 755 -3.61 29.98 21.85
N ILE A 756 -4.68 29.37 21.34
CA ILE A 756 -4.68 28.00 20.83
C ILE A 756 -3.89 27.92 19.51
N LEU A 757 -3.01 26.94 19.42
CA LEU A 757 -2.20 26.64 18.23
C LEU A 757 -2.72 25.44 17.45
N PHE A 758 -3.36 24.50 18.14
CA PHE A 758 -3.84 23.23 17.61
C PHE A 758 -4.92 22.61 18.51
N LYS A 759 -5.91 21.99 17.87
CA LYS A 759 -6.91 21.10 18.49
C LYS A 759 -7.08 19.85 17.64
N GLY A 760 -6.90 18.68 18.24
CA GLY A 760 -6.95 17.41 17.50
C GLY A 760 -7.09 16.15 18.34
N ILE A 761 -6.87 15.02 17.66
CA ILE A 761 -6.80 13.68 18.24
C ILE A 761 -5.43 13.06 18.02
N ILE A 762 -5.01 12.19 18.93
CA ILE A 762 -3.73 11.48 18.86
C ILE A 762 -3.92 10.24 17.96
N GLU A 763 -3.19 10.16 16.85
CA GLU A 763 -3.25 9.00 15.94
C GLU A 763 -2.31 7.86 16.38
N ASN A 764 -1.23 8.22 17.08
CA ASN A 764 -0.17 7.30 17.47
C ASN A 764 0.64 7.91 18.63
N TYR A 765 1.04 7.07 19.59
CA TYR A 765 1.91 7.46 20.70
C TYR A 765 3.00 6.42 20.93
N ARG A 766 4.03 6.81 21.69
CA ARG A 766 5.05 5.89 22.19
C ARG A 766 5.57 6.38 23.54
N LEU A 767 5.48 5.50 24.52
CA LEU A 767 6.19 5.60 25.79
C LEU A 767 7.48 4.79 25.70
N ASP A 768 8.60 5.38 26.07
CA ASP A 768 9.87 4.69 26.32
C ASP A 768 10.40 5.09 27.70
N TYR A 769 11.13 4.19 28.37
CA TYR A 769 11.95 4.52 29.53
C TYR A 769 13.41 4.70 29.06
N LYS A 770 13.97 5.90 29.29
CA LYS A 770 15.30 6.35 28.81
C LYS A 770 15.98 7.11 29.97
N PRO A 771 17.31 7.31 29.99
CA PRO A 771 18.14 7.19 31.20
C PRO A 771 17.48 7.53 32.56
N GLN A 772 16.78 6.55 33.16
CA GLN A 772 16.08 6.63 34.46
C GLN A 772 14.86 7.58 34.56
N GLU A 773 14.29 8.01 33.44
CA GLU A 773 13.13 8.89 33.33
C GLU A 773 12.14 8.34 32.26
N TYR A 774 10.87 8.72 32.33
CA TYR A 774 9.88 8.37 31.32
C TYR A 774 9.81 9.40 30.19
N TYR A 775 9.62 8.91 28.95
CA TYR A 775 9.67 9.71 27.74
C TYR A 775 8.49 9.42 26.83
N LEU A 776 7.80 10.47 26.39
CA LEU A 776 6.58 10.40 25.60
C LEU A 776 6.78 11.05 24.22
N GLU A 777 6.58 10.27 23.15
CA GLU A 777 6.48 10.73 21.77
C GLU A 777 5.00 10.68 21.33
N LEU A 778 4.42 11.80 20.85
CA LEU A 778 3.04 11.88 20.35
C LEU A 778 3.01 12.29 18.87
N GLU A 779 2.16 11.62 18.09
CA GLU A 779 1.75 12.06 16.75
C GLU A 779 0.23 12.30 16.72
N ALA A 780 -0.18 13.54 16.46
CA ALA A 780 -1.58 13.95 16.47
C ALA A 780 -1.97 14.67 15.16
N VAL A 781 -3.27 14.69 14.89
CA VAL A 781 -3.87 15.32 13.71
C VAL A 781 -5.10 16.13 14.13
N SER A 782 -5.36 17.27 13.49
CA SER A 782 -6.53 18.08 13.87
C SER A 782 -7.82 17.32 13.60
N TYR A 783 -8.88 17.63 14.35
CA TYR A 783 -10.14 16.88 14.31
C TYR A 783 -10.74 16.78 12.90
N SER A 784 -10.37 17.66 11.96
CA SER A 784 -10.68 17.53 10.53
C SER A 784 -10.46 16.12 9.92
N VAL A 785 -9.62 15.26 10.52
CA VAL A 785 -9.50 13.84 10.15
C VAL A 785 -10.79 13.03 10.35
N LEU A 786 -11.68 13.44 11.26
CA LEU A 786 -12.96 12.75 11.51
C LEU A 786 -13.82 12.72 10.24
N LEU A 787 -13.74 13.78 9.42
CA LEU A 787 -14.39 13.91 8.11
C LEU A 787 -13.85 12.92 7.06
N GLU A 788 -12.77 12.17 7.34
CA GLU A 788 -12.29 11.08 6.50
C GLU A 788 -12.94 9.71 6.81
N ARG A 789 -13.55 9.54 7.99
CA ARG A 789 -13.91 8.22 8.55
C ARG A 789 -15.05 7.51 7.84
N LYS A 790 -16.11 8.24 7.49
CA LYS A 790 -17.30 7.71 6.82
C LYS A 790 -17.16 7.89 5.31
N TRP A 791 -17.53 6.88 4.53
CA TRP A 791 -17.71 7.03 3.07
C TRP A 791 -19.20 7.20 2.77
N LYS A 792 -19.58 8.38 2.27
CA LYS A 792 -20.97 8.72 1.98
C LYS A 792 -21.35 8.38 0.54
N ASN A 793 -22.65 8.18 0.33
CA ASN A 793 -23.28 8.04 -0.98
C ASN A 793 -24.48 9.00 -1.02
N ARG A 794 -24.27 10.23 -1.49
CA ARG A 794 -25.30 11.27 -1.62
C ARG A 794 -25.40 11.76 -3.06
N ILE A 795 -26.55 12.27 -3.45
CA ILE A 795 -26.74 13.03 -4.68
C ILE A 795 -27.48 14.34 -4.37
N TYR A 796 -27.02 15.41 -5.02
CA TYR A 796 -27.66 16.71 -5.05
C TYR A 796 -28.12 16.91 -6.49
N GLN A 797 -29.43 16.79 -6.72
CA GLN A 797 -30.01 16.83 -8.07
C GLN A 797 -30.98 17.99 -8.28
N ASN A 798 -31.32 18.71 -7.22
CA ASN A 798 -32.21 19.85 -7.29
C ASN A 798 -31.49 21.08 -7.86
N PHE A 799 -31.97 21.59 -9.00
CA PHE A 799 -31.43 22.80 -9.60
C PHE A 799 -31.57 24.00 -8.65
N GLY A 800 -30.46 24.73 -8.47
CA GLY A 800 -30.40 25.83 -7.51
C GLY A 800 -30.07 25.41 -6.07
N THR A 801 -29.76 24.13 -5.79
CA THR A 801 -29.24 23.75 -4.47
C THR A 801 -27.95 24.50 -4.17
N THR A 802 -27.90 25.19 -3.03
CA THR A 802 -26.81 26.12 -2.68
C THR A 802 -25.63 25.41 -2.02
N TYR A 803 -24.52 26.12 -1.79
CA TYR A 803 -23.43 25.58 -0.97
C TYR A 803 -23.82 25.55 0.51
N GLY A 804 -24.56 26.55 1.01
CA GLY A 804 -25.09 26.59 2.38
C GLY A 804 -25.99 25.39 2.69
N GLU A 805 -26.99 25.11 1.84
CA GLU A 805 -27.87 23.92 1.96
C GLU A 805 -27.08 22.60 2.03
N VAL A 806 -25.89 22.56 1.42
CA VAL A 806 -24.99 21.39 1.42
C VAL A 806 -24.07 21.39 2.65
N PHE A 807 -23.63 22.54 3.14
CA PHE A 807 -22.82 22.66 4.35
C PHE A 807 -23.64 22.34 5.59
N ASP A 808 -24.88 22.82 5.70
CA ASP A 808 -25.83 22.44 6.75
C ASP A 808 -25.97 20.91 6.83
N LYS A 809 -26.22 20.27 5.69
CA LYS A 809 -26.34 18.82 5.59
C LYS A 809 -25.05 18.06 5.94
N LEU A 810 -23.87 18.67 5.75
CA LEU A 810 -22.59 18.11 6.18
C LEU A 810 -22.32 18.35 7.68
N MET A 811 -22.81 19.46 8.24
CA MET A 811 -22.73 19.82 9.67
C MET A 811 -23.69 18.97 10.52
N ASP A 812 -24.89 18.67 10.04
CA ASP A 812 -25.84 17.76 10.72
C ASP A 812 -25.25 16.35 10.92
N ASP A 813 -24.54 15.84 9.92
CA ASP A 813 -23.87 14.54 9.96
C ASP A 813 -22.55 14.54 10.76
N ASN A 814 -22.00 15.73 11.02
CA ASN A 814 -20.73 15.98 11.69
C ASN A 814 -20.82 17.17 12.67
N PRO A 815 -21.64 17.09 13.74
CA PRO A 815 -22.05 18.26 14.54
C PRO A 815 -20.93 18.98 15.29
N LEU A 816 -19.73 18.39 15.39
CA LEU A 816 -18.52 19.00 15.95
C LEU A 816 -17.90 20.08 15.04
N PHE A 817 -18.29 20.14 13.77
CA PHE A 817 -17.73 21.04 12.78
C PHE A 817 -18.69 22.17 12.42
N HIS A 818 -18.10 23.31 12.08
CA HIS A 818 -18.74 24.37 11.33
C HIS A 818 -18.07 24.40 9.95
N ILE A 819 -18.85 24.39 8.88
CA ILE A 819 -18.36 24.38 7.50
C ILE A 819 -18.95 25.63 6.86
N THR A 820 -18.09 26.50 6.34
CA THR A 820 -18.51 27.83 5.88
C THR A 820 -17.53 28.40 4.86
N PHE A 821 -17.99 29.30 3.99
CA PHE A 821 -17.08 30.15 3.20
C PHE A 821 -16.57 31.32 4.06
N ALA A 822 -15.45 31.92 3.68
CA ALA A 822 -14.95 33.15 4.30
C ALA A 822 -15.64 34.43 3.77
N ASP A 823 -16.37 34.28 2.66
CA ASP A 823 -17.31 35.24 2.10
C ASP A 823 -18.68 34.55 2.07
N ASP A 824 -19.53 34.89 3.04
CA ASP A 824 -20.86 34.31 3.26
C ASP A 824 -21.74 34.36 1.98
N SER A 825 -21.51 35.32 1.08
CA SER A 825 -22.26 35.45 -0.17
C SER A 825 -22.03 34.28 -1.14
N LEU A 826 -20.94 33.52 -0.96
CA LEU A 826 -20.68 32.29 -1.71
C LEU A 826 -21.53 31.11 -1.23
N GLU A 827 -22.11 31.14 -0.02
CA GLU A 827 -22.98 30.05 0.46
C GLU A 827 -24.31 30.01 -0.30
N GLU A 828 -24.86 31.16 -0.66
CA GLU A 828 -26.03 31.33 -1.53
C GLU A 828 -25.76 30.96 -3.00
N THR A 829 -24.50 30.75 -3.40
CA THR A 829 -24.19 30.31 -4.76
C THR A 829 -24.72 28.89 -4.99
N SER A 830 -25.35 28.64 -6.15
CA SER A 830 -25.86 27.31 -6.48
C SER A 830 -24.71 26.33 -6.80
N LEU A 831 -24.51 25.33 -5.95
CA LEU A 831 -23.67 24.16 -6.25
C LEU A 831 -24.25 23.38 -7.44
N VAL A 832 -25.56 23.15 -7.44
CA VAL A 832 -26.26 22.47 -8.55
C VAL A 832 -26.75 23.52 -9.55
N SER A 833 -26.00 23.65 -10.65
CA SER A 833 -26.08 24.77 -11.59
C SER A 833 -26.01 24.30 -13.05
N LYS A 834 -25.96 25.22 -14.04
CA LYS A 834 -25.89 24.84 -15.47
C LYS A 834 -24.61 24.07 -15.84
N ASP A 835 -23.50 24.35 -15.17
CA ASP A 835 -22.23 23.65 -15.39
C ASP A 835 -22.14 22.32 -14.62
N TYR A 836 -22.80 22.28 -13.46
CA TYR A 836 -22.87 21.14 -12.54
C TYR A 836 -24.33 20.77 -12.21
N PRO A 837 -25.14 20.33 -13.20
CA PRO A 837 -26.58 20.13 -13.01
C PRO A 837 -26.94 18.86 -12.22
N LEU A 838 -25.92 18.14 -11.76
CA LEU A 838 -26.02 16.96 -10.91
C LEU A 838 -24.70 16.83 -10.14
N VAL A 839 -24.73 16.82 -8.81
CA VAL A 839 -23.53 16.67 -7.98
C VAL A 839 -23.66 15.45 -7.07
N LEU A 840 -22.93 14.40 -7.41
CA LEU A 840 -22.84 13.16 -6.63
C LEU A 840 -21.71 13.25 -5.59
N GLN A 841 -21.85 12.55 -4.47
CA GLN A 841 -20.78 12.19 -3.52
C GLN A 841 -20.78 10.66 -3.43
N TYR A 842 -19.87 9.94 -4.11
CA TYR A 842 -19.93 8.48 -4.23
C TYR A 842 -18.74 7.75 -3.62
N LYS A 843 -18.99 7.02 -2.53
CA LYS A 843 -17.96 6.33 -1.73
C LYS A 843 -16.80 7.27 -1.39
N GLU A 844 -17.13 8.53 -1.16
CA GLU A 844 -16.25 9.68 -0.99
C GLU A 844 -16.44 10.15 0.45
N ASN A 845 -15.34 10.45 1.15
CA ASN A 845 -15.45 11.02 2.49
C ASN A 845 -15.78 12.51 2.40
N GLU A 846 -16.13 13.12 3.53
CA GLU A 846 -16.67 14.48 3.53
C GLU A 846 -15.56 15.52 3.37
N TRP A 847 -14.34 15.19 3.81
CA TRP A 847 -13.13 15.97 3.53
C TRP A 847 -12.80 16.05 2.03
N ASP A 848 -12.74 14.92 1.32
CA ASP A 848 -12.51 14.89 -0.14
C ASP A 848 -13.65 15.54 -0.92
N PHE A 849 -14.90 15.40 -0.45
CA PHE A 849 -16.06 16.07 -1.04
C PHE A 849 -15.94 17.59 -0.94
N LEU A 850 -15.66 18.13 0.24
CA LEU A 850 -15.44 19.57 0.47
C LEU A 850 -14.32 20.12 -0.42
N LYS A 851 -13.15 19.47 -0.42
CA LYS A 851 -12.02 19.86 -1.31
C LYS A 851 -12.40 19.82 -2.79
N ARG A 852 -13.36 18.99 -3.20
CA ARG A 852 -13.85 18.94 -4.57
C ARG A 852 -14.83 20.08 -4.88
N ILE A 853 -15.86 20.29 -4.06
CA ILE A 853 -16.85 21.32 -4.35
C ILE A 853 -16.28 22.74 -4.20
N ALA A 854 -15.37 22.97 -3.23
CA ALA A 854 -14.62 24.23 -3.10
C ALA A 854 -13.88 24.60 -4.40
N SER A 855 -13.26 23.61 -5.05
CA SER A 855 -12.51 23.82 -6.30
C SER A 855 -13.38 24.20 -7.50
N TYR A 856 -14.72 24.12 -7.41
CA TYR A 856 -15.60 24.60 -8.47
C TYR A 856 -15.73 26.13 -8.47
N LEU A 857 -15.57 26.79 -7.31
CA LEU A 857 -15.58 28.24 -7.12
C LEU A 857 -14.17 28.86 -6.93
N ASN A 858 -13.12 28.14 -7.33
CA ASN A 858 -11.71 28.51 -7.10
C ASN A 858 -11.29 28.62 -5.61
N GLN A 859 -12.07 28.07 -4.67
CA GLN A 859 -11.84 28.28 -3.24
C GLN A 859 -10.85 27.26 -2.64
N LEU A 860 -10.02 27.75 -1.71
CA LEU A 860 -9.18 26.90 -0.86
C LEU A 860 -10.02 26.16 0.18
N VAL A 861 -9.44 25.12 0.81
CA VAL A 861 -9.97 24.53 2.05
C VAL A 861 -8.92 24.65 3.14
N ILE A 862 -9.34 25.16 4.29
CA ILE A 862 -8.52 25.49 5.45
C ILE A 862 -9.15 24.86 6.69
N VAL A 863 -8.30 24.42 7.63
CA VAL A 863 -8.75 23.96 8.95
C VAL A 863 -8.37 25.05 9.94
N ASP A 864 -9.35 25.72 10.54
CA ASP A 864 -9.14 26.60 11.69
C ASP A 864 -9.32 25.78 12.97
N ASP A 865 -8.20 25.35 13.51
CA ASP A 865 -8.06 24.66 14.79
C ASP A 865 -7.51 25.58 15.89
N THR A 866 -7.75 26.90 15.78
CA THR A 866 -7.32 27.95 16.74
C THR A 866 -8.45 28.60 17.54
N LYS A 867 -9.70 28.22 17.29
CA LYS A 867 -10.90 28.68 18.01
C LYS A 867 -11.07 28.00 19.38
N ASP A 868 -11.74 28.67 20.32
CA ASP A 868 -11.85 28.21 21.71
C ASP A 868 -12.85 27.03 21.88
N ASP A 869 -12.88 26.40 23.06
CA ASP A 869 -13.63 25.16 23.31
C ASP A 869 -15.16 25.33 23.34
N GLU A 870 -15.64 26.58 23.37
CA GLU A 870 -17.06 26.92 23.15
C GLU A 870 -17.45 26.91 21.65
N GLU A 871 -16.48 26.93 20.74
CA GLU A 871 -16.71 27.01 19.30
C GLU A 871 -16.54 25.66 18.56
N LYS A 872 -17.38 25.45 17.53
CA LYS A 872 -17.22 24.33 16.59
C LYS A 872 -15.97 24.52 15.73
N ILE A 873 -15.31 23.41 15.41
CA ILE A 873 -14.07 23.41 14.63
C ILE A 873 -14.38 23.79 13.19
N THR A 874 -13.79 24.90 12.74
CA THR A 874 -14.22 25.55 11.51
C THR A 874 -13.40 25.03 10.32
N ILE A 875 -14.09 24.44 9.34
CA ILE A 875 -13.55 24.13 8.02
C ILE A 875 -13.90 25.31 7.11
N LEU A 876 -12.95 26.23 6.99
CA LEU A 876 -13.12 27.46 6.23
C LEU A 876 -12.79 27.21 4.75
N LEU A 877 -13.68 27.66 3.87
CA LEU A 877 -13.44 27.68 2.43
C LEU A 877 -13.10 29.11 1.98
N GLY A 878 -11.95 29.29 1.31
CA GLY A 878 -11.40 30.61 0.99
C GLY A 878 -10.38 31.12 2.02
N PHE A 879 -10.31 32.45 2.18
CA PHE A 879 -9.27 33.14 2.98
C PHE A 879 -9.89 33.96 4.10
N HIS A 880 -9.28 33.98 5.29
CA HIS A 880 -9.80 34.74 6.42
C HIS A 880 -9.91 36.24 6.09
N THR A 881 -11.15 36.77 6.14
CA THR A 881 -11.53 38.19 5.94
C THR A 881 -11.10 39.13 7.09
N GLY A 882 -10.11 38.70 7.88
CA GLY A 882 -9.55 39.50 8.98
C GLY A 882 -8.67 40.66 8.46
N LYS A 883 -8.49 41.68 9.31
CA LYS A 883 -7.57 42.79 9.03
C LYS A 883 -6.17 42.27 8.71
N VAL A 884 -5.61 42.74 7.61
CA VAL A 884 -4.21 42.50 7.19
C VAL A 884 -3.26 43.04 8.27
N LYS A 885 -2.18 42.30 8.55
CA LYS A 885 -1.20 42.65 9.60
C LYS A 885 0.23 42.58 9.09
N ASP A 886 1.12 43.37 9.67
CA ASP A 886 2.52 43.42 9.26
C ASP A 886 3.29 42.19 9.74
N LEU A 887 3.76 41.37 8.78
CA LEU A 887 4.53 40.15 9.08
C LEU A 887 5.86 40.47 9.78
N ASN A 888 6.41 41.66 9.52
CA ASN A 888 7.69 42.13 10.05
C ASN A 888 8.85 41.13 9.81
N ASN A 889 8.83 40.45 8.66
CA ASN A 889 9.90 39.55 8.25
C ASN A 889 11.24 40.31 8.12
N ILE A 890 12.28 39.72 8.72
CA ILE A 890 13.66 40.26 8.71
C ILE A 890 14.38 39.83 7.43
N ALA A 891 14.07 38.62 6.95
CA ALA A 891 14.52 38.07 5.69
C ALA A 891 13.44 37.16 5.10
N GLY A 892 13.47 37.00 3.78
CA GLY A 892 12.65 36.05 3.06
C GLY A 892 13.07 36.01 1.59
N VAL A 893 12.63 34.99 0.87
CA VAL A 893 13.04 34.71 -0.51
C VAL A 893 11.81 34.39 -1.34
N GLN A 894 11.58 35.15 -2.41
CA GLN A 894 10.65 34.73 -3.46
C GLN A 894 11.26 33.53 -4.19
N ARG A 895 10.53 32.43 -4.28
CA ARG A 895 10.91 31.24 -5.03
C ARG A 895 9.82 30.90 -6.04
N MET A 896 10.20 30.18 -7.08
CA MET A 896 9.25 29.50 -7.98
C MET A 896 9.23 28.03 -7.61
N LYS A 897 8.03 27.41 -7.59
CA LYS A 897 7.88 25.97 -7.35
C LYS A 897 7.12 25.33 -8.49
N SER A 898 7.82 24.51 -9.28
CA SER A 898 7.12 23.46 -10.02
C SER A 898 6.67 22.39 -9.01
N ILE A 899 5.36 22.31 -8.79
CA ILE A 899 4.77 21.09 -8.22
C ILE A 899 4.83 20.04 -9.33
N LYS A 900 5.51 18.92 -9.08
CA LYS A 900 5.92 17.90 -10.06
C LYS A 900 4.78 17.11 -10.73
N GLU A 901 3.54 17.62 -10.69
CA GLU A 901 2.33 16.87 -11.01
C GLU A 901 1.32 17.65 -11.88
N ARG A 902 1.41 18.99 -12.04
CA ARG A 902 0.27 19.82 -12.56
C ARG A 902 0.61 21.06 -13.42
N ASP A 903 1.81 21.18 -13.98
CA ASP A 903 2.20 22.19 -14.99
C ASP A 903 1.89 23.68 -14.72
N HIS A 904 1.59 24.05 -13.47
CA HIS A 904 1.39 25.43 -13.04
C HIS A 904 2.53 25.83 -12.09
N ILE A 905 3.30 26.83 -12.49
CA ILE A 905 4.39 27.40 -11.71
C ILE A 905 3.89 28.73 -11.14
N TYR A 906 3.29 28.69 -9.94
CA TYR A 906 3.03 29.91 -9.20
C TYR A 906 4.32 30.32 -8.42
N PRO A 907 4.64 31.63 -8.37
CA PRO A 907 5.66 32.12 -7.45
C PRO A 907 5.12 32.03 -6.01
N PHE A 908 6.01 31.88 -5.04
CA PHE A 908 5.65 31.87 -3.64
C PHE A 908 6.80 32.43 -2.80
N TYR A 909 6.47 33.16 -1.76
CA TYR A 909 7.43 33.78 -0.86
C TYR A 909 7.65 32.86 0.35
N GLN A 910 8.89 32.75 0.80
CA GLN A 910 9.22 32.03 2.03
C GLN A 910 9.87 32.99 3.03
N THR A 911 9.39 32.97 4.27
CA THR A 911 10.19 33.42 5.41
C THR A 911 10.43 32.22 6.33
N HIS A 912 11.66 32.13 6.83
CA HIS A 912 12.16 31.04 7.66
C HIS A 912 12.54 31.62 9.01
N TYR A 913 12.47 30.80 10.07
CA TYR A 913 12.96 31.21 11.41
C TYR A 913 12.24 32.47 11.94
N HIS A 914 11.00 32.72 11.50
CA HIS A 914 10.19 33.86 11.98
C HIS A 914 9.83 33.61 13.44
N ALA A 915 10.27 34.49 14.34
CA ALA A 915 10.29 34.20 15.77
C ALA A 915 9.25 35.03 16.54
N HIS A 916 8.29 34.36 17.18
CA HIS A 916 7.11 34.99 17.79
C HIS A 916 7.38 35.79 19.08
N PHE A 917 8.64 35.96 19.47
CA PHE A 917 9.03 36.95 20.49
C PHE A 917 9.27 38.36 19.92
N ARG A 918 9.23 38.51 18.59
CA ARG A 918 9.41 39.78 17.86
C ARG A 918 8.15 40.27 17.13
N SER A 919 7.10 39.47 17.15
CA SER A 919 5.78 39.85 16.66
C SER A 919 4.78 39.57 17.77
N ASP A 920 3.90 40.51 18.06
CA ASP A 920 2.89 40.34 19.12
C ASP A 920 1.86 39.23 18.81
N GLU A 921 1.93 38.65 17.60
CA GLU A 921 1.03 37.60 17.13
C GLU A 921 1.73 36.36 16.56
N ILE A 922 1.05 35.22 16.72
CA ILE A 922 1.29 33.99 15.97
C ILE A 922 0.40 33.99 14.73
N PHE A 923 1.01 33.98 13.55
CA PHE A 923 0.33 33.95 12.26
C PHE A 923 -0.19 32.54 11.90
N ASP A 924 -1.24 32.47 11.07
CA ASP A 924 -1.84 31.20 10.66
C ASP A 924 -2.17 31.17 9.16
N ILE A 925 -2.43 29.98 8.64
CA ILE A 925 -2.84 29.75 7.25
C ILE A 925 -4.16 30.48 6.93
N GLY A 926 -4.32 30.87 5.66
CA GLY A 926 -5.47 31.62 5.16
C GLY A 926 -5.51 33.11 5.54
N LYS A 927 -4.61 33.59 6.40
CA LYS A 927 -4.58 34.99 6.85
C LYS A 927 -3.70 35.83 5.92
N LYS A 928 -4.19 37.03 5.57
CA LYS A 928 -3.48 38.05 4.78
C LYS A 928 -2.48 38.80 5.66
N VAL A 929 -1.26 38.99 5.17
CA VAL A 929 -0.20 39.75 5.86
C VAL A 929 0.57 40.64 4.90
N ASN A 930 1.03 41.79 5.39
CA ASN A 930 1.98 42.64 4.67
C ASN A 930 3.38 42.02 4.80
N TYR A 931 3.85 41.40 3.73
CA TYR A 931 5.20 40.86 3.61
C TYR A 931 6.14 41.96 3.12
N ARG A 932 7.22 42.24 3.86
CA ARG A 932 8.23 43.23 3.48
C ARG A 932 9.12 42.66 2.37
N LEU A 933 9.13 43.33 1.22
CA LEU A 933 10.00 42.99 0.07
C LEU A 933 11.45 43.40 0.33
N ASP A 934 11.66 44.59 0.87
CA ASP A 934 12.97 45.22 1.05
C ASP A 934 13.10 45.90 2.42
N ASN A 935 14.29 45.82 3.02
CA ASN A 935 14.55 46.32 4.38
C ASN A 935 14.93 47.80 4.45
N GLU A 936 15.38 48.41 3.35
CA GLU A 936 15.76 49.83 3.28
C GLU A 936 14.55 50.69 2.85
N THR A 937 13.85 50.30 1.78
CA THR A 937 12.64 51.01 1.31
C THR A 937 11.42 50.76 2.20
N LYS A 938 11.42 49.62 2.92
CA LYS A 938 10.28 49.09 3.70
C LYS A 938 9.04 48.78 2.86
N GLU A 939 9.18 48.64 1.55
CA GLU A 939 8.08 48.28 0.66
C GLU A 939 7.45 46.94 1.06
N THR A 940 6.12 46.87 1.05
CA THR A 940 5.33 45.69 1.45
C THR A 940 4.34 45.28 0.38
N VAL A 941 4.20 43.96 0.18
CA VAL A 941 3.14 43.35 -0.63
C VAL A 941 2.21 42.52 0.26
N GLU A 942 0.91 42.58 0.00
CA GLU A 942 -0.06 41.73 0.69
C GLU A 942 0.04 40.29 0.16
N LEU A 943 0.28 39.32 1.06
CA LEU A 943 0.34 37.89 0.75
C LEU A 943 -0.51 37.07 1.70
N ILE A 944 -0.99 35.93 1.22
CA ILE A 944 -1.77 34.95 1.97
C ILE A 944 -0.86 33.79 2.40
N ILE A 945 -0.90 33.44 3.68
CA ILE A 945 -0.15 32.31 4.22
C ILE A 945 -0.84 31.00 3.79
N ILE A 946 -0.16 30.17 3.00
CA ILE A 946 -0.69 28.87 2.52
C ILE A 946 -0.10 27.66 3.25
N LYS A 947 1.04 27.83 3.94
CA LYS A 947 1.60 26.85 4.88
C LYS A 947 2.25 27.58 6.06
N ASN A 948 2.08 27.05 7.26
CA ASN A 948 2.87 27.40 8.42
C ASN A 948 3.40 26.12 9.07
N ARG A 949 4.72 26.01 9.25
CA ARG A 949 5.33 25.03 10.13
C ARG A 949 5.80 25.75 11.39
N ILE A 950 5.02 25.65 12.46
CA ILE A 950 5.35 26.19 13.78
C ILE A 950 6.20 25.15 14.51
N TYR A 951 7.31 25.55 15.13
CA TYR A 951 8.19 24.67 15.88
C TYR A 951 8.88 25.39 17.03
N MET A 952 9.43 24.63 17.97
CA MET A 952 10.24 25.16 19.08
C MET A 952 11.72 24.93 18.82
N GLU A 953 12.54 25.96 19.03
CA GLU A 953 14.00 25.91 18.88
C GLU A 953 14.63 27.01 19.77
N ASP A 954 15.69 26.69 20.52
CA ASP A 954 16.31 27.57 21.53
C ASP A 954 15.31 28.17 22.56
N SER A 955 14.33 27.38 23.03
CA SER A 955 13.20 27.83 23.88
C SER A 955 12.24 28.86 23.24
N ILE A 956 12.39 29.14 21.94
CA ILE A 956 11.61 30.13 21.21
C ILE A 956 10.66 29.44 20.24
N LEU A 957 9.41 29.89 20.19
CA LEU A 957 8.45 29.47 19.16
C LEU A 957 8.75 30.19 17.85
N ARG A 958 8.96 29.42 16.78
CA ARG A 958 9.32 29.90 15.44
C ARG A 958 8.36 29.35 14.38
N SER A 959 8.18 30.07 13.27
CA SER A 959 7.42 29.65 12.10
C SER A 959 8.29 29.66 10.83
N ASP A 960 8.18 28.60 10.04
CA ASP A 960 8.50 28.62 8.60
C ASP A 960 7.20 28.86 7.81
N LEU A 961 7.08 30.02 7.15
CA LEU A 961 5.89 30.38 6.37
C LEU A 961 6.14 30.20 4.88
N SER A 962 5.11 29.73 4.17
CA SER A 962 5.01 29.84 2.71
C SER A 962 3.79 30.69 2.36
N LEU A 963 4.00 31.75 1.59
CA LEU A 963 2.98 32.74 1.23
C LEU A 963 2.90 32.91 -0.29
N VAL A 964 1.77 33.40 -0.79
CA VAL A 964 1.51 33.65 -2.23
C VAL A 964 0.54 34.84 -2.35
N LYS A 965 0.50 35.57 -3.47
CA LYS A 965 -0.55 36.58 -3.66
C LYS A 965 -1.89 35.91 -3.92
N GLU A 966 -2.99 36.61 -3.63
CA GLU A 966 -4.35 36.12 -3.92
C GLU A 966 -4.59 35.90 -5.42
N GLU A 967 -4.13 36.84 -6.25
CA GLU A 967 -4.21 36.81 -7.72
C GLU A 967 -3.42 35.67 -8.38
N GLU A 968 -2.53 35.00 -7.64
CA GLU A 968 -1.67 33.91 -8.13
C GLU A 968 -2.23 32.51 -7.77
N ILE A 969 -3.41 32.43 -7.14
CA ILE A 969 -4.03 31.19 -6.66
C ILE A 969 -5.05 30.66 -7.69
N ASP A 970 -4.58 29.78 -8.58
CA ASP A 970 -5.42 28.96 -9.46
C ASP A 970 -5.66 27.56 -8.86
N VAL A 971 -6.93 27.26 -8.56
CA VAL A 971 -7.38 25.98 -8.01
C VAL A 971 -7.87 25.06 -9.13
N MET A 972 -6.97 24.20 -9.58
CA MET A 972 -7.28 23.03 -10.40
C MET A 972 -8.49 22.23 -9.89
N LYS A 973 -9.58 22.29 -10.65
CA LYS A 973 -10.87 21.61 -10.40
C LYS A 973 -10.67 20.12 -10.09
N ARG A 974 -10.84 19.75 -8.81
CA ARG A 974 -10.53 18.40 -8.32
C ARG A 974 -11.57 17.38 -8.81
N ARG A 975 -11.13 16.12 -8.91
CA ARG A 975 -11.95 14.98 -9.33
C ARG A 975 -12.13 14.02 -8.14
N ARG A 976 -13.26 13.31 -8.10
CA ARG A 976 -13.51 12.26 -7.11
C ARG A 976 -12.49 11.13 -7.28
N LYS A 977 -11.83 10.70 -6.20
CA LYS A 977 -10.84 9.59 -6.21
C LYS A 977 -11.41 8.26 -6.73
N ARG A 978 -12.74 8.07 -6.67
CA ARG A 978 -13.47 6.90 -7.16
C ARG A 978 -14.31 7.26 -8.38
N LEU A 979 -14.05 6.56 -9.49
CA LEU A 979 -14.73 6.76 -10.76
C LEU A 979 -16.20 6.32 -10.69
N ILE A 980 -17.09 7.13 -11.26
CA ILE A 980 -18.52 6.82 -11.42
C ILE A 980 -18.89 6.31 -12.82
N LYS A 981 -18.04 6.53 -13.85
CA LYS A 981 -18.27 6.02 -15.22
C LYS A 981 -18.56 4.51 -15.18
N GLY A 982 -19.65 4.07 -15.81
CA GLY A 982 -20.02 2.66 -15.85
C GLY A 982 -20.61 2.14 -14.53
N LYS A 983 -21.34 2.99 -13.81
CA LYS A 983 -22.17 2.63 -12.65
C LYS A 983 -23.61 3.07 -12.87
N SER A 984 -24.53 2.36 -12.24
CA SER A 984 -25.91 2.81 -12.06
C SER A 984 -26.29 2.84 -10.58
N PHE A 985 -27.35 3.58 -10.29
CA PHE A 985 -28.13 3.46 -9.06
C PHE A 985 -29.60 3.33 -9.44
N ARG A 986 -30.39 2.63 -8.63
CA ARG A 986 -31.83 2.55 -8.83
C ARG A 986 -32.50 3.84 -8.37
N ALA A 987 -33.47 4.29 -9.15
CA ALA A 987 -34.32 5.42 -8.82
C ALA A 987 -35.76 5.15 -9.26
N GLU A 988 -36.74 5.61 -8.50
CA GLU A 988 -38.15 5.50 -8.85
C GLU A 988 -38.55 6.67 -9.76
N VAL A 989 -39.21 6.38 -10.88
CA VAL A 989 -39.70 7.40 -11.82
C VAL A 989 -40.88 8.13 -11.21
N LYS A 990 -40.66 9.36 -10.74
CA LYS A 990 -41.70 10.21 -10.18
C LYS A 990 -42.44 11.01 -11.26
N LYS A 991 -41.80 11.23 -12.42
CA LYS A 991 -42.42 11.93 -13.57
C LYS A 991 -41.75 11.58 -14.89
N VAL A 992 -42.57 11.43 -15.94
CA VAL A 992 -42.14 11.38 -17.34
C VAL A 992 -42.52 12.70 -18.01
N ASN A 993 -41.61 13.27 -18.82
CA ASN A 993 -41.80 14.53 -19.52
C ASN A 993 -41.90 14.33 -21.05
N GLN A 994 -42.52 15.29 -21.74
CA GLN A 994 -42.69 15.27 -23.21
C GLN A 994 -41.37 15.43 -24.00
N ASP A 995 -40.30 15.86 -23.34
CA ASP A 995 -38.94 16.03 -23.90
C ASP A 995 -38.10 14.75 -23.85
N TYR A 996 -38.73 13.57 -23.67
CA TYR A 996 -38.09 12.27 -23.46
C TYR A 996 -37.13 12.23 -22.27
N THR A 997 -37.44 12.97 -21.20
CA THR A 997 -36.73 12.90 -19.92
C THR A 997 -37.62 12.35 -18.79
N VAL A 998 -36.99 11.83 -17.74
CA VAL A 998 -37.62 11.48 -16.47
C VAL A 998 -37.03 12.28 -15.31
N GLN A 999 -37.86 12.57 -14.31
CA GLN A 999 -37.44 13.01 -12.98
C GLN A 999 -37.63 11.84 -12.02
N VAL A 1000 -36.63 11.58 -11.17
CA VAL A 1000 -36.54 10.34 -10.38
C VAL A 1000 -36.05 10.61 -8.96
N GLU A 1001 -36.50 9.79 -8.01
CA GLU A 1001 -36.01 9.77 -6.62
C GLU A 1001 -35.12 8.54 -6.44
N PHE A 1002 -33.87 8.71 -6.01
CA PHE A 1002 -32.91 7.62 -5.87
C PHE A 1002 -33.18 6.76 -4.64
N LEU A 1003 -33.04 5.44 -4.80
CA LEU A 1003 -33.38 4.43 -3.78
C LEU A 1003 -32.15 3.83 -3.08
N ASP A 1004 -30.97 3.87 -3.73
CA ASP A 1004 -29.73 3.25 -3.24
C ASP A 1004 -28.73 4.27 -2.65
N ILE A 1005 -29.02 5.56 -2.74
CA ILE A 1005 -28.16 6.67 -2.30
C ILE A 1005 -29.04 7.76 -1.67
N GLU A 1006 -28.46 8.57 -0.80
CA GLU A 1006 -29.16 9.66 -0.12
C GLU A 1006 -29.47 10.79 -1.11
N ASP A 1007 -30.73 11.20 -1.21
CA ASP A 1007 -31.25 12.11 -2.23
C ASP A 1007 -32.01 13.28 -1.58
N ASP A 1008 -32.12 14.40 -2.28
CA ASP A 1008 -32.85 15.60 -1.86
C ASP A 1008 -34.10 15.88 -2.71
N TYR A 1009 -34.45 14.99 -3.65
CA TYR A 1009 -35.50 15.09 -4.67
C TYR A 1009 -36.66 16.05 -4.37
N ASN A 1010 -36.74 17.12 -5.16
CA ASN A 1010 -37.88 18.04 -5.21
C ASN A 1010 -38.48 18.03 -6.63
N PRO A 1011 -39.79 17.77 -6.81
CA PRO A 1011 -40.38 17.57 -8.14
C PRO A 1011 -40.31 18.79 -9.07
N VAL A 1012 -40.09 20.00 -8.54
CA VAL A 1012 -39.92 21.24 -9.33
C VAL A 1012 -38.45 21.48 -9.69
N LYS A 1013 -37.53 21.26 -8.73
CA LYS A 1013 -36.09 21.50 -8.93
C LYS A 1013 -35.33 20.31 -9.56
N ALA A 1014 -35.76 19.07 -9.37
CA ALA A 1014 -34.96 17.87 -9.66
C ALA A 1014 -34.55 17.73 -11.14
N PHE A 1015 -33.30 17.31 -11.34
CA PHE A 1015 -32.67 17.09 -12.64
C PHE A 1015 -33.48 16.15 -13.53
N ARG A 1016 -33.46 16.45 -14.84
CA ARG A 1016 -34.15 15.68 -15.87
C ARG A 1016 -33.17 14.74 -16.56
N PHE A 1017 -33.22 13.47 -16.20
CA PHE A 1017 -32.42 12.43 -16.82
C PHE A 1017 -33.01 12.07 -18.20
N PRO A 1018 -32.26 12.19 -19.30
CA PRO A 1018 -32.71 11.70 -20.60
C PRO A 1018 -32.99 10.20 -20.54
N ILE A 1019 -34.09 9.76 -21.17
CA ILE A 1019 -34.39 8.34 -21.39
C ILE A 1019 -33.42 7.82 -22.45
N ASP A 1020 -32.75 6.70 -22.17
CA ASP A 1020 -31.83 6.09 -23.12
C ASP A 1020 -32.58 5.40 -24.26
N LYS A 1021 -32.00 5.40 -25.47
CA LYS A 1021 -32.66 4.84 -26.66
C LYS A 1021 -32.30 3.37 -26.85
N PHE A 1022 -33.28 2.55 -27.22
CA PHE A 1022 -33.02 1.17 -27.66
C PHE A 1022 -32.62 1.10 -29.15
N TYR A 1023 -33.12 2.03 -29.96
CA TYR A 1023 -32.75 2.24 -31.36
C TYR A 1023 -33.06 3.70 -31.74
N THR A 1024 -32.62 4.17 -32.92
CA THR A 1024 -32.70 5.58 -33.36
C THR A 1024 -34.01 6.29 -33.00
N ASP A 1025 -35.15 5.64 -33.27
CA ASP A 1025 -36.51 6.14 -33.04
C ASP A 1025 -37.33 5.26 -32.08
N ALA A 1026 -36.70 4.28 -31.43
CA ALA A 1026 -37.35 3.35 -30.50
C ALA A 1026 -37.19 3.81 -29.04
N TYR A 1027 -38.15 4.62 -28.57
CA TYR A 1027 -38.26 5.05 -27.19
C TYR A 1027 -39.29 4.21 -26.44
N PHE A 1028 -38.87 3.56 -25.36
CA PHE A 1028 -39.76 2.93 -24.39
C PHE A 1028 -39.66 3.73 -23.09
N ALA A 1029 -40.58 4.69 -22.91
CA ALA A 1029 -40.64 5.47 -21.69
C ALA A 1029 -41.12 4.58 -20.52
N PRO A 1030 -40.46 4.62 -19.34
CA PRO A 1030 -40.92 3.90 -18.16
C PRO A 1030 -42.21 4.52 -17.62
N GLU A 1031 -42.97 3.76 -16.82
CA GLU A 1031 -44.17 4.27 -16.17
C GLU A 1031 -43.84 5.03 -14.86
N VAL A 1032 -44.75 5.88 -14.39
CA VAL A 1032 -44.57 6.54 -13.08
C VAL A 1032 -44.72 5.49 -11.98
N GLY A 1033 -43.73 5.38 -11.09
CA GLY A 1033 -43.60 4.30 -10.11
C GLY A 1033 -42.72 3.11 -10.56
N ASP A 1034 -42.17 3.12 -11.78
CA ASP A 1034 -41.15 2.15 -12.19
C ASP A 1034 -39.80 2.43 -11.52
N VAL A 1035 -39.05 1.37 -11.23
CA VAL A 1035 -37.69 1.45 -10.68
C VAL A 1035 -36.67 1.31 -11.80
N VAL A 1036 -36.08 2.43 -12.22
CA VAL A 1036 -35.10 2.52 -13.31
C VAL A 1036 -33.65 2.58 -12.83
N ASP A 1037 -32.74 2.04 -13.63
CA ASP A 1037 -31.30 2.27 -13.48
C ASP A 1037 -30.89 3.60 -14.12
N ILE A 1038 -30.49 4.58 -13.29
CA ILE A 1038 -29.81 5.80 -13.76
C ILE A 1038 -28.33 5.48 -13.99
N TYR A 1039 -27.91 5.48 -15.24
CA TYR A 1039 -26.58 5.06 -15.69
C TYR A 1039 -25.66 6.26 -15.96
N PHE A 1040 -24.49 6.26 -15.32
CA PHE A 1040 -23.48 7.32 -15.43
C PHE A 1040 -22.51 7.02 -16.57
N LYS A 1041 -22.82 7.55 -17.77
CA LYS A 1041 -22.05 7.31 -19.01
C LYS A 1041 -20.63 7.86 -19.01
N SER A 1042 -20.32 8.83 -18.14
CA SER A 1042 -19.02 9.52 -18.13
C SER A 1042 -18.44 9.71 -16.72
N LYS A 1043 -17.24 10.31 -16.62
CA LYS A 1043 -16.65 10.73 -15.33
C LYS A 1043 -17.34 12.00 -14.76
N ASN A 1044 -18.08 12.73 -15.58
CA ASN A 1044 -18.93 13.88 -15.22
C ASN A 1044 -20.40 13.42 -15.15
N GLU A 1045 -21.04 13.76 -14.03
CA GLU A 1045 -22.39 13.39 -13.64
C GLU A 1045 -23.48 13.91 -14.60
N LYS A 1046 -23.27 15.04 -15.30
CA LYS A 1046 -24.29 15.64 -16.19
C LYS A 1046 -24.70 14.80 -17.41
N TYR A 1047 -23.97 13.71 -17.66
CA TYR A 1047 -24.24 12.73 -18.72
C TYR A 1047 -24.91 11.45 -18.20
N ALA A 1048 -25.56 11.51 -17.03
CA ALA A 1048 -26.37 10.41 -16.51
C ALA A 1048 -27.71 10.29 -17.27
N THR A 1049 -28.13 9.06 -17.59
CA THR A 1049 -29.37 8.77 -18.35
C THR A 1049 -30.15 7.61 -17.74
N SER A 1050 -31.47 7.61 -17.85
CA SER A 1050 -32.34 6.50 -17.43
C SER A 1050 -32.28 5.37 -18.46
N LYS A 1051 -31.63 4.24 -18.11
CA LYS A 1051 -31.31 3.18 -19.09
C LYS A 1051 -32.36 2.06 -19.16
N SER A 1052 -32.82 1.54 -18.03
CA SER A 1052 -33.66 0.33 -17.99
C SER A 1052 -34.57 0.31 -16.76
N SER A 1053 -35.86 0.04 -16.96
CA SER A 1053 -36.79 -0.34 -15.88
C SER A 1053 -36.46 -1.75 -15.39
N SER A 1054 -36.64 -2.00 -14.09
CA SER A 1054 -36.26 -3.26 -13.45
C SER A 1054 -37.35 -3.82 -12.53
N THR A 1055 -37.58 -5.13 -12.61
CA THR A 1055 -38.72 -5.85 -12.00
C THR A 1055 -38.54 -6.15 -10.51
N ASP A 1056 -38.01 -5.18 -9.74
CA ASP A 1056 -37.62 -5.38 -8.34
C ASP A 1056 -38.80 -5.54 -7.37
N ASN A 1057 -39.99 -5.06 -7.72
CA ASN A 1057 -41.16 -4.98 -6.83
C ASN A 1057 -41.86 -6.34 -6.59
N GLY A 1058 -41.14 -7.46 -6.69
CA GLY A 1058 -41.68 -8.82 -6.49
C GLY A 1058 -42.77 -9.24 -7.50
N LYS A 1059 -43.04 -8.43 -8.53
CA LYS A 1059 -43.99 -8.72 -9.61
C LYS A 1059 -43.52 -9.98 -10.34
N LYS A 1060 -44.13 -11.13 -10.04
CA LYS A 1060 -43.93 -12.36 -10.81
C LYS A 1060 -44.25 -12.09 -12.28
N ILE A 1061 -43.33 -12.48 -13.16
CA ILE A 1061 -43.56 -12.46 -14.61
C ILE A 1061 -44.45 -13.67 -14.92
N ASP A 1062 -45.67 -13.40 -15.38
CA ASP A 1062 -46.73 -14.39 -15.59
C ASP A 1062 -46.79 -14.81 -17.08
N HIS A 1063 -45.65 -15.25 -17.62
CA HIS A 1063 -45.47 -15.91 -18.92
C HIS A 1063 -44.16 -16.69 -18.93
N ASP A 1064 -43.98 -17.59 -19.90
CA ASP A 1064 -42.74 -18.37 -20.06
C ASP A 1064 -41.57 -17.46 -20.49
N PRO A 1065 -40.33 -17.62 -19.98
CA PRO A 1065 -39.18 -16.86 -20.47
C PRO A 1065 -38.86 -17.00 -21.97
N ALA A 1066 -39.41 -18.00 -22.66
CA ALA A 1066 -39.37 -18.12 -24.13
C ALA A 1066 -40.40 -17.22 -24.84
N ASP A 1067 -41.48 -16.82 -24.16
CA ASP A 1067 -42.53 -15.94 -24.69
C ASP A 1067 -42.06 -14.48 -24.70
N LYS A 1068 -41.93 -13.88 -25.88
CA LYS A 1068 -41.54 -12.47 -26.04
C LYS A 1068 -42.78 -11.58 -25.98
N LEU A 1069 -43.20 -11.22 -24.77
CA LEU A 1069 -44.38 -10.36 -24.55
C LEU A 1069 -44.01 -8.87 -24.44
N ILE A 1070 -44.53 -8.06 -25.37
CA ILE A 1070 -44.62 -6.59 -25.26
C ILE A 1070 -46.06 -6.23 -24.91
N LYS A 1071 -46.27 -5.45 -23.84
CA LYS A 1071 -47.58 -4.99 -23.39
C LYS A 1071 -47.56 -3.50 -23.11
N THR A 1072 -48.60 -2.77 -23.54
CA THR A 1072 -48.74 -1.34 -23.23
C THR A 1072 -49.59 -1.12 -21.97
N PRO A 1073 -49.48 0.03 -21.27
CA PRO A 1073 -50.39 0.41 -20.18
C PRO A 1073 -51.87 0.43 -20.60
N GLY A 1074 -52.15 0.67 -21.89
CA GLY A 1074 -53.49 0.56 -22.48
C GLY A 1074 -54.04 -0.88 -22.55
N GLY A 1075 -53.21 -1.90 -22.30
CA GLY A 1075 -53.57 -3.32 -22.26
C GLY A 1075 -53.42 -4.07 -23.59
N PHE A 1076 -52.94 -3.41 -24.65
CA PHE A 1076 -52.60 -4.04 -25.93
C PHE A 1076 -51.35 -4.90 -25.79
N GLN A 1077 -51.25 -5.99 -26.56
CA GLN A 1077 -50.23 -7.02 -26.43
C GLN A 1077 -49.69 -7.44 -27.80
N LEU A 1078 -48.38 -7.67 -27.88
CA LEU A 1078 -47.70 -8.46 -28.90
C LEU A 1078 -46.94 -9.58 -28.18
N LEU A 1079 -47.19 -10.83 -28.55
CA LEU A 1079 -46.51 -12.01 -28.06
C LEU A 1079 -45.87 -12.73 -29.25
N LEU A 1080 -44.63 -13.20 -29.10
CA LEU A 1080 -43.99 -14.11 -30.05
C LEU A 1080 -43.38 -15.28 -29.29
N ASN A 1081 -43.72 -16.52 -29.64
CA ASN A 1081 -43.12 -17.72 -29.06
C ASN A 1081 -42.88 -18.82 -30.10
N ASN A 1082 -42.60 -20.04 -29.66
CA ASN A 1082 -42.27 -21.17 -30.54
C ASN A 1082 -43.50 -21.81 -31.21
N GLN A 1083 -44.71 -21.29 -30.98
CA GLN A 1083 -45.97 -21.82 -31.51
C GLN A 1083 -46.75 -20.77 -32.29
N GLU A 1084 -46.82 -19.53 -31.78
CA GLU A 1084 -47.55 -18.43 -32.41
C GLU A 1084 -46.86 -17.07 -32.31
N ILE A 1085 -47.17 -16.20 -33.27
CA ILE A 1085 -47.12 -14.75 -33.13
C ILE A 1085 -48.54 -14.25 -32.89
N LEU A 1086 -48.78 -13.63 -31.74
CA LEU A 1086 -50.07 -13.10 -31.31
C LEU A 1086 -50.03 -11.58 -31.19
N LEU A 1087 -50.83 -10.90 -32.02
CA LEU A 1087 -51.19 -9.48 -31.86
C LEU A 1087 -52.57 -9.38 -31.23
N ALA A 1088 -52.72 -8.74 -30.07
CA ALA A 1088 -54.00 -8.65 -29.35
C ALA A 1088 -54.34 -7.24 -28.85
N GLY A 1089 -55.60 -6.87 -29.03
CA GLY A 1089 -56.20 -5.70 -28.39
C GLY A 1089 -56.42 -5.90 -26.89
N LYS A 1090 -56.83 -4.83 -26.21
CA LYS A 1090 -57.15 -4.85 -24.77
C LYS A 1090 -58.11 -6.00 -24.44
N ASP A 1091 -57.82 -6.71 -23.34
CA ASP A 1091 -58.57 -7.88 -22.85
C ASP A 1091 -58.71 -9.03 -23.88
N LYS A 1092 -57.81 -9.12 -24.87
CA LYS A 1092 -57.87 -10.02 -26.03
C LYS A 1092 -59.20 -9.96 -26.83
N LYS A 1093 -59.89 -8.81 -26.81
CA LYS A 1093 -61.18 -8.59 -27.50
C LYS A 1093 -61.12 -8.65 -29.03
N ALA A 1094 -59.93 -8.46 -29.58
CA ALA A 1094 -59.59 -8.83 -30.94
C ALA A 1094 -58.16 -9.39 -30.91
N SER A 1095 -57.90 -10.45 -31.66
CA SER A 1095 -56.57 -11.07 -31.79
C SER A 1095 -56.30 -11.53 -33.22
N LEU A 1096 -55.02 -11.55 -33.57
CA LEU A 1096 -54.47 -12.22 -34.73
C LEU A 1096 -53.36 -13.15 -34.22
N HIS A 1097 -53.56 -14.45 -34.42
CA HIS A 1097 -52.62 -15.53 -34.13
C HIS A 1097 -52.05 -16.02 -35.47
N LEU A 1098 -50.74 -16.21 -35.54
CA LEU A 1098 -50.03 -16.73 -36.71
C LEU A 1098 -49.11 -17.88 -36.27
N MET A 1099 -49.43 -19.08 -36.73
CA MET A 1099 -48.75 -20.36 -36.44
C MET A 1099 -48.08 -20.88 -37.73
N GLU A 1100 -47.40 -22.03 -37.67
CA GLU A 1100 -46.61 -22.59 -38.79
C GLU A 1100 -47.46 -22.89 -40.05
N GLU A 1101 -48.62 -23.52 -39.89
CA GLU A 1101 -49.54 -23.87 -40.99
C GLU A 1101 -50.92 -23.19 -40.89
N GLU A 1102 -51.12 -22.27 -39.93
CA GLU A 1102 -52.44 -21.70 -39.60
C GLU A 1102 -52.37 -20.20 -39.22
N LEU A 1103 -53.28 -19.39 -39.75
CA LEU A 1103 -53.51 -17.98 -39.39
C LEU A 1103 -54.95 -17.81 -38.89
N ASN A 1104 -55.10 -17.28 -37.68
CA ASN A 1104 -56.39 -17.11 -37.00
C ASN A 1104 -56.60 -15.66 -36.54
N LEU A 1105 -57.52 -14.94 -37.18
CA LEU A 1105 -58.01 -13.64 -36.72
C LEU A 1105 -59.37 -13.81 -36.03
N GLY A 1106 -59.43 -13.47 -34.73
CA GLY A 1106 -60.64 -13.59 -33.90
C GLY A 1106 -61.10 -12.23 -33.36
N VAL A 1107 -62.42 -12.00 -33.37
CA VAL A 1107 -63.04 -10.82 -32.77
C VAL A 1107 -64.16 -11.25 -31.83
N MET A 1108 -64.16 -10.72 -30.61
CA MET A 1108 -65.21 -10.99 -29.62
C MET A 1108 -66.59 -10.59 -30.19
N ASN A 1109 -67.62 -11.41 -29.92
CA ASN A 1109 -68.86 -11.56 -30.69
C ASN A 1109 -68.79 -12.52 -31.90
N GLY A 1110 -67.72 -13.31 -31.99
CA GLY A 1110 -67.68 -14.53 -32.81
C GLY A 1110 -67.53 -14.31 -34.31
N GLY A 1111 -66.95 -13.18 -34.72
CA GLY A 1111 -66.49 -12.95 -36.09
C GLY A 1111 -65.02 -13.32 -36.22
N GLY A 1112 -64.62 -13.99 -37.30
CA GLY A 1112 -63.23 -14.36 -37.52
C GLY A 1112 -62.89 -14.89 -38.92
N LEU A 1113 -61.59 -15.11 -39.11
CA LEU A 1113 -60.95 -15.67 -40.30
C LEU A 1113 -59.90 -16.70 -39.84
N GLU A 1114 -60.01 -17.91 -40.34
CA GLU A 1114 -59.17 -19.08 -40.10
C GLU A 1114 -58.59 -19.49 -41.47
N MET A 1115 -57.27 -19.56 -41.62
CA MET A 1115 -56.60 -19.88 -42.88
C MET A 1115 -55.51 -20.91 -42.63
N THR A 1116 -55.60 -22.06 -43.28
CA THR A 1116 -54.54 -23.07 -43.37
C THR A 1116 -54.13 -23.27 -44.83
N LYS A 1117 -53.08 -24.07 -45.06
CA LYS A 1117 -52.59 -24.45 -46.40
C LYS A 1117 -53.71 -24.94 -47.34
N ASP A 1118 -54.66 -25.72 -46.82
CA ASP A 1118 -55.68 -26.44 -47.61
C ASP A 1118 -57.12 -25.95 -47.34
N ARG A 1119 -57.32 -24.94 -46.47
CA ARG A 1119 -58.64 -24.39 -46.11
C ARG A 1119 -58.60 -22.92 -45.75
N VAL A 1120 -59.49 -22.12 -46.33
CA VAL A 1120 -59.85 -20.78 -45.83
C VAL A 1120 -61.27 -20.79 -45.30
N ARG A 1121 -61.47 -20.36 -44.05
CA ARG A 1121 -62.78 -20.21 -43.42
C ARG A 1121 -62.94 -18.79 -42.88
N ILE A 1122 -64.03 -18.13 -43.24
CA ILE A 1122 -64.40 -16.80 -42.74
C ILE A 1122 -65.82 -16.85 -42.19
N GLY A 1123 -66.14 -16.17 -41.10
CA GLY A 1123 -67.53 -16.20 -40.62
C GLY A 1123 -67.84 -15.34 -39.41
N ASN A 1124 -69.14 -15.24 -39.13
CA ASN A 1124 -69.71 -14.69 -37.91
C ASN A 1124 -71.05 -15.37 -37.59
N GLN A 1125 -71.71 -14.98 -36.49
CA GLN A 1125 -72.99 -15.54 -36.04
C GLN A 1125 -74.14 -15.50 -37.07
N LYS A 1126 -74.04 -14.70 -38.15
CA LYS A 1126 -75.07 -14.56 -39.19
C LYS A 1126 -74.73 -15.30 -40.48
N GLY A 1127 -73.48 -15.70 -40.69
CA GLY A 1127 -73.06 -16.47 -41.85
C GLY A 1127 -71.57 -16.83 -41.85
N GLN A 1128 -71.24 -17.95 -42.49
CA GLN A 1128 -69.88 -18.49 -42.62
C GLN A 1128 -69.61 -18.88 -44.08
N GLY A 1129 -68.34 -18.80 -44.48
CA GLY A 1129 -67.80 -19.31 -45.73
C GLY A 1129 -66.63 -20.25 -45.45
N ILE A 1130 -66.53 -21.33 -46.22
CA ILE A 1130 -65.41 -22.28 -46.24
C ILE A 1130 -64.98 -22.46 -47.71
N ILE A 1131 -63.69 -22.43 -47.97
CA ILE A 1131 -63.05 -22.69 -49.26
C ILE A 1131 -61.99 -23.75 -49.00
N ASP A 1132 -62.09 -24.89 -49.69
CA ASP A 1132 -61.16 -26.02 -49.62
C ASP A 1132 -61.04 -26.68 -51.01
N ASP A 1133 -60.10 -27.62 -51.19
CA ASP A 1133 -59.79 -28.29 -52.46
C ASP A 1133 -60.95 -29.13 -53.07
N GLU A 1134 -62.00 -29.40 -52.28
CA GLU A 1134 -63.20 -30.10 -52.73
C GLU A 1134 -64.36 -29.14 -53.05
N LYS A 1135 -64.49 -28.05 -52.30
CA LYS A 1135 -65.66 -27.17 -52.32
C LYS A 1135 -65.40 -25.72 -51.88
N THR A 1136 -66.21 -24.81 -52.43
CA THR A 1136 -66.49 -23.50 -51.84
C THR A 1136 -67.92 -23.50 -51.32
N GLU A 1137 -68.12 -23.11 -50.07
CA GLU A 1137 -69.38 -23.25 -49.35
C GLU A 1137 -69.68 -21.98 -48.54
N LEU A 1138 -70.72 -21.23 -48.90
CA LEU A 1138 -71.14 -19.99 -48.25
C LEU A 1138 -72.55 -20.15 -47.67
N SER A 1139 -72.71 -19.97 -46.36
CA SER A 1139 -74.02 -20.08 -45.69
C SER A 1139 -74.38 -18.83 -44.90
N PHE A 1140 -75.62 -18.37 -45.03
CA PHE A 1140 -76.18 -17.20 -44.35
C PHE A 1140 -77.55 -17.58 -43.75
N GLY A 1141 -77.58 -17.71 -42.42
CA GLY A 1141 -78.75 -18.26 -41.70
C GLY A 1141 -79.07 -19.68 -42.18
N LYS A 1142 -80.27 -19.87 -42.76
CA LYS A 1142 -80.71 -21.16 -43.33
C LYS A 1142 -80.26 -21.41 -44.77
N ARG A 1143 -79.75 -20.39 -45.48
CA ARG A 1143 -79.38 -20.52 -46.90
C ARG A 1143 -77.93 -20.96 -47.05
N GLN A 1144 -77.65 -21.92 -47.93
CA GLN A 1144 -76.32 -22.51 -48.14
C GLN A 1144 -76.05 -22.67 -49.64
N LEU A 1145 -75.05 -21.95 -50.15
CA LEU A 1145 -74.50 -22.09 -51.49
C LEU A 1145 -73.27 -23.00 -51.41
N LYS A 1146 -73.27 -24.14 -52.11
CA LYS A 1146 -72.14 -25.05 -52.21
C LYS A 1146 -71.76 -25.30 -53.66
N ILE A 1147 -70.53 -24.95 -54.00
CA ILE A 1147 -69.86 -25.10 -55.29
C ILE A 1147 -68.82 -26.20 -55.13
N SER A 1148 -68.81 -27.22 -55.99
CA SER A 1148 -67.81 -28.28 -55.98
C SER A 1148 -67.57 -28.84 -57.39
N LYS A 1149 -66.66 -29.81 -57.52
CA LYS A 1149 -66.44 -30.57 -58.77
C LYS A 1149 -67.72 -31.28 -59.28
N GLY A 1150 -68.74 -31.46 -58.43
CA GLY A 1150 -70.06 -32.00 -58.79
C GLY A 1150 -71.09 -30.96 -59.26
N GLY A 1151 -70.74 -29.67 -59.28
CA GLY A 1151 -71.62 -28.58 -59.71
C GLY A 1151 -71.91 -27.53 -58.63
N ILE A 1152 -72.90 -26.67 -58.89
CA ILE A 1152 -73.37 -25.63 -57.97
C ILE A 1152 -74.72 -26.06 -57.40
N SER A 1153 -74.86 -25.97 -56.08
CA SER A 1153 -76.07 -26.28 -55.32
C SER A 1153 -76.42 -25.13 -54.38
N LEU A 1154 -77.72 -24.88 -54.21
CA LEU A 1154 -78.26 -23.85 -53.32
C LEU A 1154 -79.45 -24.44 -52.56
N SER A 1155 -79.44 -24.31 -51.24
CA SER A 1155 -80.49 -24.77 -50.31
C SER A 1155 -80.88 -23.68 -49.31
#